data_AF-A0A4Q9L5R2-F1
#
_entry.id   AF-A0A4Q9L5R2-F1
#
_cell.length_a   1.000
_cell.length_b   1.000
_cell.length_c   1.000
_cell.angle_alpha   90.00
_cell.angle_beta   90.00
_cell.angle_gamma   90.00
#
_symmetry.space_group_name_H-M   'P 1'
#
loop_
_entity.id
_entity.type
_entity.pdbx_description
1 polymer ?
#
loop_
_entity_poly.entity_id
_entity_poly.type
_entity_poly.pdbx_seq_one_letter_code
_entity_poly.pdbx_strand_id
1 'polypeptide(L)'
;MKVQKRNGKLENIDISKIERRILSQLKNEPIHINIEELVSKVSSGLCTNIKTSEIDEFTAQMCASLTSVHPQYQTLASRICISNLHKQTFNTFSEKIEFLYKNDINISKDFLDLTLKYKPKIDEIINYERDYLINYFGYKTLEKTYLLKTDRLVERPQDLFMRVALQIHSDDIESAFETYNFMSQKYFIHATPTLFNAGTTRPQMSSCYLLSMQSDSIEGIFNTVKQCALISKNAGGLGMHIHKIRSKDSRIKGTGGTSNGIVPMLKVFDSTAKYVDQGGNKRPGTLAIYLEPWHADIFAFLDLRKNTGKDEHRTRDLFLGLWIPDLFMKRVKNDEQWSLFCPNDVLGLEDVYGDEFEKIYCKFEEEGRAKEKIHAQVLWRAIIEAQIETGNPYMLYKDTINKRSNQKNVGIIKCSNLCTEIVEYTSEDEIAVCNLASIALPSFIVNGAFDFELLIKITKIIVKNLNKIIDKNYYPVEEARTSNLRHRPIGIGVQGLADTFAILRYPFESEEARELNKKIFETIYFAALTSSCEISEKEGHYPSYEGSPISQGILQFDFWNIKPTNWDWDSLRNKISKFGVRNSLLIAPMPTASTSQILGFNECFEPFTSNIYTRRTLAGEFQVVNSYLLKDLIDLNLWNYEMKNSLLQNEGSVQNLPIPENLKKLYKIVWEIKMKTVLTMAIERSPFIDQSQSLNLFIPMATYGKLTSMHFFGWENGLKTGMYYLRTKPISSATKFTVDEEMINESKQSCKIGEPCDSCGS
;
A
#
# COMPACT_ATOMS: atom_id res chain seq x y z
N MET A 1 6.61 -44.90 15.78
CA MET A 1 6.82 -44.15 14.51
C MET A 1 8.27 -43.70 14.43
N LYS A 2 8.87 -43.68 13.23
CA LYS A 2 10.22 -43.16 12.99
C LYS A 2 10.14 -41.77 12.34
N VAL A 3 11.06 -40.88 12.67
CA VAL A 3 11.19 -39.53 12.10
C VAL A 3 12.55 -39.37 11.41
N GLN A 4 12.60 -38.63 10.31
CA GLN A 4 13.84 -38.36 9.60
C GLN A 4 14.49 -37.07 10.13
N LYS A 5 15.69 -37.19 10.70
CA LYS A 5 16.51 -36.04 11.10
C LYS A 5 17.01 -35.28 9.88
N ARG A 6 17.42 -34.03 10.09
CA ARG A 6 17.99 -33.17 9.04
C ARG A 6 19.27 -33.74 8.40
N ASN A 7 20.01 -34.58 9.12
CA ASN A 7 21.17 -35.32 8.61
C ASN A 7 20.79 -36.64 7.89
N GLY A 8 19.51 -36.88 7.64
CA GLY A 8 19.00 -38.07 6.95
C GLY A 8 18.77 -39.30 7.84
N LYS A 9 19.26 -39.32 9.08
CA LYS A 9 19.10 -40.48 10.00
C LYS A 9 17.66 -40.64 10.47
N LEU A 10 17.20 -41.89 10.58
CA LEU A 10 15.91 -42.22 11.18
C LEU A 10 16.05 -42.45 12.70
N GLU A 11 15.22 -41.79 13.49
CA GLU A 11 15.12 -41.98 14.94
C GLU A 11 13.69 -42.32 15.34
N ASN A 12 13.50 -43.01 16.47
CA ASN A 12 12.18 -43.17 17.07
C ASN A 12 11.62 -41.81 17.50
N ILE A 13 10.33 -41.61 17.31
CA ILE A 13 9.64 -40.41 17.76
C ILE A 13 9.68 -40.33 19.29
N ASP A 14 10.01 -39.14 19.80
CA ASP A 14 10.13 -38.88 21.23
C ASP A 14 9.37 -37.58 21.52
N ILE A 15 8.18 -37.72 22.12
CA ILE A 15 7.27 -36.60 22.41
C ILE A 15 7.94 -35.60 23.35
N SER A 16 8.76 -36.07 24.30
CA SER A 16 9.50 -35.20 25.22
C SER A 16 10.51 -34.29 24.49
N LYS A 17 11.01 -34.70 23.31
CA LYS A 17 11.86 -33.83 22.47
C LYS A 17 11.05 -32.72 21.80
N ILE A 18 9.81 -32.99 21.40
CA ILE A 18 8.89 -32.00 20.81
C ILE A 18 8.52 -30.96 21.86
N GLU A 19 8.14 -31.41 23.05
CA GLU A 19 7.82 -30.53 24.18
C GLU A 19 9.01 -29.65 24.58
N ARG A 20 10.20 -30.24 24.80
CA ARG A 20 11.43 -29.46 25.07
C ARG A 20 11.76 -28.47 23.96
N ARG A 21 11.51 -28.83 22.71
CA ARG A 21 11.71 -27.94 21.56
C ARG A 21 10.75 -26.75 21.65
N ILE A 22 9.47 -26.97 21.92
CA ILE A 22 8.48 -25.90 22.12
C ILE A 22 8.87 -24.99 23.29
N LEU A 23 9.16 -25.56 24.46
CA LEU A 23 9.55 -24.82 25.66
C LEU A 23 10.82 -23.98 25.44
N SER A 24 11.81 -24.50 24.70
CA SER A 24 13.02 -23.74 24.37
C SER A 24 12.76 -22.46 23.57
N GLN A 25 11.64 -22.38 22.83
CA GLN A 25 11.29 -21.19 22.06
C GLN A 25 10.57 -20.12 22.89
N LEU A 26 10.16 -20.44 24.12
CA LEU A 26 9.57 -19.45 25.03
C LEU A 26 10.64 -18.59 25.73
N LYS A 27 11.94 -18.91 25.60
CA LYS A 27 13.07 -18.10 26.10
C LYS A 27 12.91 -17.63 27.57
N ASN A 28 12.35 -18.47 28.44
CA ASN A 28 12.04 -18.18 29.85
C ASN A 28 10.94 -17.12 30.10
N GLU A 29 10.12 -16.81 29.09
CA GLU A 29 8.91 -16.01 29.30
C GLU A 29 7.86 -16.77 30.13
N PRO A 30 7.05 -16.07 30.95
CA PRO A 30 5.94 -16.70 31.66
C PRO A 30 5.01 -17.43 30.69
N ILE A 31 4.64 -18.66 31.04
CA ILE A 31 3.80 -19.50 30.18
C ILE A 31 2.33 -19.20 30.47
N HIS A 32 1.64 -18.66 29.47
CA HIS A 32 0.21 -18.31 29.53
C HIS A 32 -0.64 -19.21 28.61
N ILE A 33 -0.02 -20.25 28.04
CA ILE A 33 -0.63 -21.13 27.03
C ILE A 33 -0.57 -22.59 27.47
N ASN A 34 -1.51 -23.40 26.99
CA ASN A 34 -1.54 -24.82 27.28
C ASN A 34 -0.54 -25.57 26.37
N ILE A 35 0.62 -25.93 26.92
CA ILE A 35 1.68 -26.65 26.21
C ILE A 35 1.31 -28.13 26.01
N GLU A 36 0.70 -28.77 27.00
CA GLU A 36 0.31 -30.18 26.92
C GLU A 36 -0.71 -30.40 25.80
N GLU A 37 -1.72 -29.53 25.71
CA GLU A 37 -2.72 -29.56 24.64
C GLU A 37 -2.07 -29.35 23.26
N LEU A 38 -1.13 -28.40 23.16
CA LEU A 38 -0.40 -28.16 21.91
C LEU A 38 0.43 -29.39 21.52
N VAL A 39 1.17 -29.99 22.45
CA VAL A 39 2.00 -31.18 22.21
C VAL A 39 1.12 -32.37 21.81
N SER A 40 -0.05 -32.54 22.45
CA SER A 40 -1.02 -33.58 22.11
C SER A 40 -1.56 -33.40 20.70
N LYS A 41 -2.00 -32.18 20.35
CA LYS A 41 -2.46 -31.83 18.99
C LYS A 41 -1.38 -32.10 17.95
N VAL A 42 -0.15 -31.65 18.19
CA VAL A 42 0.98 -31.89 17.29
C VAL A 42 1.23 -33.39 17.14
N SER A 43 1.30 -34.14 18.23
CA SER A 43 1.59 -35.57 18.23
C SER A 43 0.55 -36.40 17.47
N SER A 44 -0.73 -36.00 17.56
CA SER A 44 -1.84 -36.65 16.86
C SER A 44 -1.76 -36.54 15.33
N GLY A 45 -1.11 -35.50 14.81
CA GLY A 45 -0.97 -35.24 13.37
C GLY A 45 0.28 -35.84 12.71
N LEU A 46 1.11 -36.59 13.46
CA LEU A 46 2.40 -37.10 12.95
C LEU A 46 2.22 -38.43 12.21
N CYS A 47 2.91 -38.55 11.07
CA CYS A 47 2.99 -39.78 10.29
C CYS A 47 4.39 -40.42 10.33
N THR A 48 4.51 -41.70 9.95
CA THR A 48 5.80 -42.38 9.90
C THR A 48 6.67 -41.82 8.77
N ASN A 49 7.97 -41.66 9.03
CA ASN A 49 8.99 -41.06 8.14
C ASN A 49 8.86 -39.54 7.90
N ILE A 50 8.05 -38.83 8.71
CA ILE A 50 8.01 -37.36 8.67
C ILE A 50 9.38 -36.76 8.98
N LYS A 51 9.77 -35.69 8.26
CA LYS A 51 11.03 -34.97 8.51
C LYS A 51 10.90 -34.09 9.73
N THR A 52 11.96 -33.99 10.53
CA THR A 52 11.99 -33.07 11.68
C THR A 52 11.76 -31.60 11.33
N SER A 53 12.08 -31.17 10.10
CA SER A 53 11.73 -29.85 9.57
C SER A 53 10.23 -29.65 9.35
N GLU A 54 9.53 -30.71 8.95
CA GLU A 54 8.08 -30.73 8.72
C GLU A 54 7.33 -30.77 10.06
N ILE A 55 7.90 -31.40 11.09
CA ILE A 55 7.37 -31.34 12.47
C ILE A 55 7.40 -29.90 13.01
N ASP A 56 8.53 -29.19 12.86
CA ASP A 56 8.64 -27.77 13.27
C ASP A 56 7.62 -26.90 12.51
N GLU A 57 7.47 -27.11 11.21
CA GLU A 57 6.49 -26.39 10.36
C GLU A 57 5.05 -26.65 10.79
N PHE A 58 4.68 -27.92 11.00
CA PHE A 58 3.36 -28.30 11.49
C PHE A 58 3.08 -27.73 12.89
N THR A 59 4.08 -27.75 13.78
CA THR A 59 3.97 -27.16 15.12
C THR A 59 3.70 -25.67 15.03
N ALA A 60 4.41 -24.94 14.16
CA ALA A 60 4.17 -23.52 13.95
C ALA A 60 2.76 -23.24 13.39
N GLN A 61 2.25 -24.08 12.48
CA GLN A 61 0.89 -23.98 11.96
C GLN A 61 -0.16 -24.21 13.06
N MET A 62 0.04 -25.20 13.93
CA MET A 62 -0.84 -25.44 15.08
C MET A 62 -0.80 -24.28 16.09
N CYS A 63 0.38 -23.70 16.33
CA CYS A 63 0.46 -22.49 17.14
C CYS A 63 -0.31 -21.33 16.47
N ALA A 64 -0.15 -21.13 15.17
CA ALA A 64 -0.81 -20.06 14.44
C ALA A 64 -2.35 -20.18 14.50
N SER A 65 -2.91 -21.40 14.45
CA SER A 65 -4.37 -21.61 14.57
C SER A 65 -4.91 -21.27 15.96
N LEU A 66 -4.05 -21.36 16.98
CA LEU A 66 -4.36 -21.01 18.38
C LEU A 66 -4.06 -19.53 18.72
N THR A 67 -3.66 -18.70 17.75
CA THR A 67 -3.44 -17.25 17.96
C THR A 67 -4.67 -16.55 18.54
N SER A 68 -5.87 -16.99 18.14
CA SER A 68 -7.13 -16.46 18.66
C SER A 68 -7.41 -16.84 20.11
N VAL A 69 -6.68 -17.80 20.70
CA VAL A 69 -6.79 -18.15 22.11
C VAL A 69 -5.93 -17.22 22.95
N HIS A 70 -4.64 -17.07 22.59
CA HIS A 70 -3.71 -16.20 23.31
C HIS A 70 -2.58 -15.69 22.39
N PRO A 71 -2.15 -14.42 22.49
CA PRO A 71 -1.09 -13.85 21.63
C PRO A 71 0.25 -14.60 21.68
N GLN A 72 0.58 -15.22 22.81
CA GLN A 72 1.82 -15.98 22.97
C GLN A 72 1.93 -17.16 21.99
N TYR A 73 0.82 -17.71 21.50
CA TYR A 73 0.85 -18.72 20.44
C TYR A 73 1.37 -18.15 19.11
N GLN A 74 1.08 -16.89 18.78
CA GLN A 74 1.61 -16.24 17.58
C GLN A 74 3.12 -16.01 17.70
N THR A 75 3.58 -15.55 18.87
CA THR A 75 5.01 -15.40 19.18
C THR A 75 5.70 -16.76 19.04
N LEU A 76 5.14 -17.81 19.64
CA LEU A 76 5.69 -19.17 19.55
C LEU A 76 5.73 -19.69 18.10
N ALA A 77 4.65 -19.51 17.34
CA ALA A 77 4.58 -19.88 15.92
C ALA A 77 5.72 -19.25 15.11
N SER A 78 5.92 -17.94 15.28
CA SER A 78 6.98 -17.20 14.59
C SER A 78 8.38 -17.71 14.98
N ARG A 79 8.65 -17.89 16.27
CA ARG A 79 9.95 -18.36 16.77
C ARG A 79 10.28 -19.75 16.28
N ILE A 80 9.30 -20.66 16.24
CA ILE A 80 9.49 -22.01 15.70
C ILE A 80 9.85 -21.95 14.22
N CYS A 81 9.11 -21.17 13.40
CA CYS A 81 9.44 -20.98 11.98
C CYS A 81 10.85 -20.40 11.77
N ILE A 82 11.21 -19.32 12.47
CA ILE A 82 12.52 -18.68 12.35
C ILE A 82 13.64 -19.62 12.81
N SER A 83 13.47 -20.30 13.95
CA SER A 83 14.45 -21.26 14.43
C SER A 83 14.58 -22.47 13.49
N ASN A 84 13.48 -22.89 12.84
CA ASN A 84 13.50 -23.93 11.82
C ASN A 84 14.34 -23.47 10.62
N LEU A 85 14.08 -22.26 10.12
CA LEU A 85 14.80 -21.63 9.00
C LEU A 85 16.29 -21.48 9.28
N HIS A 86 16.67 -20.96 10.45
CA HIS A 86 18.08 -20.78 10.82
C HIS A 86 18.84 -22.10 10.75
N LYS A 87 18.17 -23.16 11.18
CA LYS A 87 18.72 -24.50 11.28
C LYS A 87 18.69 -25.24 9.91
N GLN A 88 18.18 -24.61 8.84
CA GLN A 88 18.19 -25.11 7.45
C GLN A 88 19.06 -24.28 6.50
N THR A 89 19.50 -23.09 6.92
CA THR A 89 20.25 -22.13 6.11
C THR A 89 21.68 -21.99 6.61
N PHE A 90 22.56 -21.46 5.75
CA PHE A 90 23.94 -21.15 6.15
C PHE A 90 23.97 -20.10 7.26
N ASN A 91 25.09 -20.01 7.99
CA ASN A 91 25.20 -19.12 9.13
C ASN A 91 25.51 -17.68 8.74
N THR A 92 26.36 -17.50 7.73
CA THR A 92 26.82 -16.16 7.31
C THR A 92 26.08 -15.67 6.07
N PHE A 93 26.08 -14.36 5.83
CA PHE A 93 25.46 -13.76 4.66
C PHE A 93 26.30 -14.01 3.41
N SER A 94 27.61 -13.84 3.51
CA SER A 94 28.53 -14.04 2.37
C SER A 94 28.44 -15.45 1.77
N GLU A 95 28.37 -16.50 2.60
CA GLU A 95 28.18 -17.89 2.15
C GLU A 95 26.86 -18.09 1.41
N LYS A 96 25.78 -17.43 1.84
CA LYS A 96 24.47 -17.52 1.18
C LYS A 96 24.51 -16.87 -0.19
N ILE A 97 25.10 -15.68 -0.32
CA ILE A 97 25.24 -14.98 -1.59
C ILE A 97 26.11 -15.76 -2.56
N GLU A 98 27.26 -16.30 -2.10
CA GLU A 98 28.09 -17.19 -2.90
C GLU A 98 27.33 -18.45 -3.36
N PHE A 99 26.55 -19.07 -2.46
CA PHE A 99 25.76 -20.26 -2.78
C PHE A 99 24.67 -19.95 -3.80
N LEU A 100 23.94 -18.85 -3.63
CA LEU A 100 22.90 -18.41 -4.57
C LEU A 100 23.50 -18.16 -5.96
N TYR A 101 24.62 -17.45 -6.03
CA TYR A 101 25.30 -17.17 -7.31
C TYR A 101 25.80 -18.45 -7.99
N LYS A 102 26.41 -19.38 -7.24
CA LYS A 102 26.91 -20.67 -7.77
C LYS A 102 25.80 -21.61 -8.27
N ASN A 103 24.56 -21.43 -7.81
CA ASN A 103 23.39 -22.21 -8.23
C ASN A 103 22.52 -21.45 -9.24
N ASP A 104 23.11 -20.50 -9.99
CA ASP A 104 22.46 -19.72 -11.05
C ASP A 104 21.18 -18.99 -10.60
N ILE A 105 21.06 -18.68 -9.30
CA ILE A 105 20.04 -17.74 -8.84
C ILE A 105 20.47 -16.35 -9.24
N ASN A 106 19.51 -15.54 -9.67
CA ASN A 106 19.66 -14.22 -10.29
C ASN A 106 20.32 -13.16 -9.37
N ILE A 107 21.55 -13.39 -8.93
CA ILE A 107 22.44 -12.48 -8.20
C ILE A 107 23.42 -11.89 -9.20
N SER A 108 23.66 -10.57 -9.16
CA SER A 108 24.64 -9.96 -10.06
C SER A 108 26.07 -10.28 -9.61
N LYS A 109 26.98 -10.38 -10.58
CA LYS A 109 28.42 -10.55 -10.29
C LYS A 109 28.96 -9.37 -9.46
N ASP A 110 28.57 -8.15 -9.83
CA ASP A 110 28.98 -6.94 -9.09
C ASP A 110 28.54 -6.98 -7.62
N PHE A 111 27.35 -7.50 -7.34
CA PHE A 111 26.85 -7.66 -5.97
C PHE A 111 27.61 -8.74 -5.18
N LEU A 112 27.96 -9.85 -5.84
CA LEU A 112 28.83 -10.88 -5.26
C LEU A 112 30.20 -10.29 -4.91
N ASP A 113 30.83 -9.60 -5.86
CA ASP A 113 32.15 -9.01 -5.69
C ASP A 113 32.17 -7.97 -4.55
N LEU A 114 31.12 -7.13 -4.46
CA LEU A 114 30.91 -6.20 -3.34
C LEU A 114 30.80 -6.95 -2.00
N THR A 115 30.02 -8.03 -1.96
CA THR A 115 29.82 -8.84 -0.75
C THR A 115 31.13 -9.46 -0.29
N LEU A 116 31.93 -10.01 -1.22
CA LEU A 116 33.23 -10.62 -0.91
C LEU A 116 34.26 -9.58 -0.47
N LYS A 117 34.26 -8.39 -1.08
CA LYS A 117 35.14 -7.27 -0.72
C LYS A 117 34.97 -6.84 0.73
N TYR A 118 33.74 -6.81 1.24
CA TYR A 118 33.43 -6.36 2.61
C TYR A 118 32.99 -7.50 3.55
N LYS A 119 33.25 -8.76 3.17
CA LYS A 119 32.76 -9.97 3.85
C LYS A 119 32.89 -9.94 5.38
N PRO A 120 34.06 -9.67 5.98
CA PRO A 120 34.20 -9.70 7.44
C PRO A 120 33.26 -8.70 8.14
N LYS A 121 33.15 -7.47 7.60
CA LYS A 121 32.32 -6.42 8.18
C LYS A 121 30.83 -6.71 8.02
N ILE A 122 30.42 -7.21 6.85
CA ILE A 122 29.02 -7.55 6.57
C ILE A 122 28.56 -8.70 7.47
N ASP A 123 29.34 -9.77 7.57
CA ASP A 123 28.96 -10.94 8.36
C ASP A 123 28.95 -10.63 9.88
N GLU A 124 29.77 -9.68 10.34
CA GLU A 124 29.81 -9.25 11.74
C GLU A 124 28.60 -8.41 12.16
N ILE A 125 28.13 -7.49 11.31
CA ILE A 125 27.09 -6.53 11.70
C ILE A 125 25.67 -7.12 11.67
N ILE A 126 25.45 -8.20 10.92
CA ILE A 126 24.12 -8.79 10.78
C ILE A 126 23.69 -9.43 12.11
N ASN A 127 22.58 -8.94 12.65
CA ASN A 127 22.00 -9.47 13.88
C ASN A 127 20.81 -10.38 13.58
N TYR A 128 21.04 -11.69 13.49
CA TYR A 128 19.99 -12.68 13.25
C TYR A 128 18.97 -12.84 14.39
N GLU A 129 19.19 -12.28 15.58
CA GLU A 129 18.13 -12.23 16.61
C GLU A 129 16.98 -11.32 16.19
N ARG A 130 17.21 -10.38 15.26
CA ARG A 130 16.15 -9.52 14.71
C ARG A 130 15.17 -10.27 13.82
N ASP A 131 15.48 -11.48 13.35
CA ASP A 131 14.51 -12.32 12.63
C ASP A 131 13.29 -12.66 13.52
N TYR A 132 13.48 -12.74 14.84
CA TYR A 132 12.40 -12.99 15.80
C TYR A 132 11.47 -11.78 16.04
N LEU A 133 11.76 -10.61 15.44
CA LEU A 133 10.85 -9.44 15.44
C LEU A 133 9.71 -9.58 14.41
N ILE A 134 9.84 -10.52 13.47
CA ILE A 134 8.87 -10.77 12.42
C ILE A 134 7.86 -11.82 12.91
N ASN A 135 6.59 -11.46 12.93
CA ASN A 135 5.53 -12.38 13.34
C ASN A 135 5.29 -13.50 12.30
N TYR A 136 4.50 -14.50 12.66
CA TYR A 136 4.27 -15.68 11.82
C TYR A 136 3.77 -15.32 10.41
N PHE A 137 2.77 -14.42 10.30
CA PHE A 137 2.21 -14.06 8.99
C PHE A 137 3.17 -13.21 8.17
N GLY A 138 3.91 -12.30 8.80
CA GLY A 138 4.97 -11.54 8.12
C GLY A 138 6.05 -12.47 7.58
N TYR A 139 6.45 -13.47 8.36
CA TYR A 139 7.39 -14.51 7.92
C TYR A 139 6.84 -15.31 6.74
N LYS A 140 5.58 -15.76 6.80
CA LYS A 140 4.96 -16.49 5.68
C LYS A 140 4.84 -15.65 4.41
N THR A 141 4.62 -14.34 4.53
CA THR A 141 4.68 -13.43 3.38
C THR A 141 6.10 -13.37 2.80
N LEU A 142 7.12 -13.22 3.66
CA LEU A 142 8.53 -13.21 3.23
C LEU A 142 8.94 -14.53 2.55
N GLU A 143 8.66 -15.67 3.19
CA GLU A 143 8.97 -17.02 2.71
C GLU A 143 8.33 -17.32 1.36
N LYS A 144 7.07 -16.91 1.17
CA LYS A 144 6.34 -17.20 -0.07
C LYS A 144 6.93 -16.46 -1.27
N THR A 145 7.36 -15.21 -1.11
CA THR A 145 7.57 -14.32 -2.25
C THR A 145 8.88 -13.52 -2.25
N TYR A 146 9.46 -13.21 -1.09
CA TYR A 146 10.57 -12.24 -0.99
C TYR A 146 11.95 -12.87 -0.80
N LEU A 147 12.03 -13.93 -0.02
CA LEU A 147 13.29 -14.58 0.32
C LEU A 147 13.78 -15.43 -0.86
N LEU A 148 15.05 -15.27 -1.26
CA LEU A 148 15.63 -16.04 -2.35
C LEU A 148 15.80 -17.52 -1.96
N LYS A 149 15.49 -18.38 -2.93
CA LYS A 149 15.47 -19.84 -2.78
C LYS A 149 16.00 -20.54 -4.04
N THR A 150 16.60 -21.70 -3.85
CA THR A 150 16.93 -22.70 -4.87
C THR A 150 15.83 -23.78 -4.88
N ASP A 151 16.21 -25.05 -4.82
CA ASP A 151 15.40 -26.17 -4.33
C ASP A 151 14.94 -26.00 -2.86
N ARG A 152 15.64 -25.16 -2.10
CA ARG A 152 15.33 -24.83 -0.70
C ARG A 152 15.46 -23.34 -0.43
N LEU A 153 14.89 -22.89 0.69
CA LEU A 153 15.06 -21.52 1.16
C LEU A 153 16.52 -21.28 1.57
N VAL A 154 17.11 -20.16 1.12
CA VAL A 154 18.52 -19.82 1.40
C VAL A 154 18.62 -18.53 2.22
N GLU A 155 17.88 -17.49 1.83
CA GLU A 155 17.87 -16.22 2.57
C GLU A 155 17.03 -16.27 3.84
N ARG A 156 17.53 -15.58 4.87
CA ARG A 156 16.79 -15.17 6.06
C ARG A 156 16.28 -13.73 5.92
N PRO A 157 15.30 -13.29 6.74
CA PRO A 157 14.82 -11.91 6.71
C PRO A 157 15.94 -10.86 6.86
N GLN A 158 16.92 -11.09 7.74
CA GLN A 158 18.07 -10.17 7.83
C GLN A 158 18.90 -10.10 6.53
N ASP A 159 19.06 -11.22 5.83
CA ASP A 159 19.83 -11.28 4.58
C ASP A 159 19.14 -10.44 3.50
N LEU A 160 17.80 -10.51 3.41
CA LEU A 160 17.00 -9.65 2.54
C LEU A 160 17.26 -8.16 2.83
N PHE A 161 17.21 -7.75 4.09
CA PHE A 161 17.42 -6.34 4.44
C PHE A 161 18.86 -5.88 4.18
N MET A 162 19.85 -6.72 4.46
CA MET A 162 21.25 -6.41 4.14
C MET A 162 21.47 -6.33 2.62
N ARG A 163 20.91 -7.27 1.85
CA ARG A 163 20.99 -7.25 0.38
C ARG A 163 20.43 -5.97 -0.21
N VAL A 164 19.27 -5.53 0.29
CA VAL A 164 18.66 -4.26 -0.12
C VAL A 164 19.59 -3.09 0.22
N ALA A 165 20.09 -3.01 1.44
CA ALA A 165 20.97 -1.92 1.86
C ALA A 165 22.27 -1.87 1.03
N LEU A 166 22.93 -3.02 0.81
CA LEU A 166 24.14 -3.11 0.01
C LEU A 166 23.92 -2.70 -1.45
N GLN A 167 22.79 -3.08 -2.07
CA GLN A 167 22.49 -2.66 -3.44
C GLN A 167 22.33 -1.13 -3.54
N ILE A 168 21.62 -0.52 -2.59
CA ILE A 168 21.32 0.92 -2.60
C ILE A 168 22.62 1.72 -2.42
N HIS A 169 23.48 1.31 -1.48
CA HIS A 169 24.63 2.10 -1.06
C HIS A 169 25.95 1.69 -1.72
N SER A 170 26.04 0.49 -2.28
CA SER A 170 27.25 -0.04 -2.92
C SER A 170 28.48 0.07 -2.00
N ASP A 171 29.55 0.77 -2.41
CA ASP A 171 30.78 0.95 -1.63
C ASP A 171 30.64 1.84 -0.38
N ASP A 172 29.53 2.58 -0.23
CA ASP A 172 29.23 3.37 0.97
C ASP A 172 28.67 2.46 2.08
N ILE A 173 29.55 1.62 2.62
CA ILE A 173 29.17 0.54 3.55
C ILE A 173 28.59 1.06 4.87
N GLU A 174 29.04 2.21 5.35
CA GLU A 174 28.53 2.82 6.57
C GLU A 174 27.06 3.22 6.43
N SER A 175 26.69 3.82 5.28
CA SER A 175 25.29 4.12 5.00
C SER A 175 24.47 2.85 4.73
N ALA A 176 25.07 1.80 4.14
CA ALA A 176 24.43 0.49 4.01
C ALA A 176 24.09 -0.09 5.38
N PHE A 177 25.02 0.00 6.32
CA PHE A 177 24.85 -0.48 7.69
C PHE A 177 23.84 0.33 8.49
N GLU A 178 23.81 1.65 8.31
CA GLU A 178 22.76 2.51 8.88
C GLU A 178 21.36 2.10 8.37
N THR A 179 21.22 1.95 7.05
CA THR A 179 19.97 1.51 6.41
C THR A 179 19.55 0.12 6.88
N TYR A 180 20.47 -0.84 6.91
CA TYR A 180 20.21 -2.20 7.41
C TYR A 180 19.71 -2.17 8.86
N ASN A 181 20.35 -1.40 9.73
CA ASN A 181 20.00 -1.34 11.15
C ASN A 181 18.56 -0.87 11.35
N PHE A 182 18.16 0.23 10.72
CA PHE A 182 16.82 0.77 10.89
C PHE A 182 15.74 -0.03 10.15
N MET A 183 16.04 -0.62 9.00
CA MET A 183 15.11 -1.56 8.33
C MET A 183 14.88 -2.81 9.17
N SER A 184 15.95 -3.45 9.66
CA SER A 184 15.86 -4.68 10.46
C SER A 184 15.20 -4.47 11.83
N GLN A 185 15.22 -3.26 12.36
CA GLN A 185 14.49 -2.85 13.56
C GLN A 185 13.07 -2.35 13.27
N LYS A 186 12.60 -2.47 12.02
CA LYS A 186 11.24 -2.13 11.59
C LYS A 186 10.88 -0.65 11.70
N TYR A 187 11.83 0.28 11.54
CA TYR A 187 11.52 1.72 11.47
C TYR A 187 10.94 2.13 10.12
N PHE A 188 11.41 1.49 9.05
CA PHE A 188 10.88 1.68 7.71
C PHE A 188 11.15 0.43 6.86
N ILE A 189 10.51 0.39 5.70
CA ILE A 189 10.74 -0.64 4.71
C ILE A 189 10.57 -0.06 3.30
N HIS A 190 11.47 -0.45 2.39
CA HIS A 190 11.36 -0.13 0.97
C HIS A 190 10.23 -0.91 0.29
N ALA A 191 9.71 -0.39 -0.82
CA ALA A 191 8.63 -1.03 -1.55
C ALA A 191 9.04 -2.38 -2.14
N THR A 192 8.02 -3.20 -2.46
CA THR A 192 8.21 -4.58 -2.91
C THR A 192 9.24 -4.75 -4.04
N PRO A 193 9.24 -3.95 -5.13
CA PRO A 193 10.21 -4.15 -6.21
C PRO A 193 11.66 -3.96 -5.77
N THR A 194 11.91 -3.01 -4.85
CA THR A 194 13.23 -2.86 -4.22
C THR A 194 13.61 -4.12 -3.44
N LEU A 195 12.71 -4.67 -2.63
CA LEU A 195 12.95 -5.88 -1.85
C LEU A 195 13.21 -7.11 -2.75
N PHE A 196 12.49 -7.24 -3.86
CA PHE A 196 12.63 -8.36 -4.80
C PHE A 196 13.92 -8.30 -5.60
N ASN A 197 14.27 -7.13 -6.12
CA ASN A 197 15.22 -7.02 -7.21
C ASN A 197 16.58 -6.48 -6.78
N ALA A 198 16.72 -5.95 -5.56
CA ALA A 198 18.02 -5.54 -5.06
C ALA A 198 19.03 -6.71 -5.02
N GLY A 199 20.26 -6.48 -5.45
CA GLY A 199 21.32 -7.50 -5.54
C GLY A 199 21.22 -8.43 -6.75
N THR A 200 20.20 -8.26 -7.61
CA THR A 200 19.98 -9.09 -8.80
C THR A 200 20.64 -8.53 -10.06
N THR A 201 20.69 -9.30 -11.15
CA THR A 201 21.34 -8.87 -12.41
C THR A 201 20.69 -7.65 -13.07
N ARG A 202 19.39 -7.43 -12.83
CA ARG A 202 18.62 -6.29 -13.35
C ARG A 202 17.79 -5.71 -12.22
N PRO A 203 18.40 -4.89 -11.35
CA PRO A 203 17.74 -4.37 -10.15
C PRO A 203 16.72 -3.28 -10.51
N GLN A 204 15.55 -3.69 -11.01
CA GLN A 204 14.41 -2.80 -11.19
C GLN A 204 13.74 -2.59 -9.82
N MET A 205 14.05 -1.48 -9.17
CA MET A 205 13.68 -1.20 -7.78
C MET A 205 12.47 -0.25 -7.65
N SER A 206 12.13 0.48 -8.71
CA SER A 206 11.00 1.43 -8.75
C SER A 206 9.65 0.71 -8.83
N SER A 207 8.59 1.31 -8.28
CA SER A 207 7.29 0.62 -8.10
C SER A 207 6.22 0.96 -9.10
N CYS A 208 6.14 2.21 -9.52
CA CYS A 208 5.04 2.72 -10.33
C CYS A 208 5.55 3.49 -11.52
N TYR A 209 4.82 3.39 -12.62
CA TYR A 209 5.09 4.09 -13.87
C TYR A 209 3.82 4.79 -14.36
N LEU A 210 3.96 6.03 -14.83
CA LEU A 210 2.86 6.79 -15.43
C LEU A 210 3.19 7.06 -16.90
N LEU A 211 2.24 6.78 -17.79
CA LEU A 211 2.44 6.86 -19.22
C LEU A 211 1.44 7.82 -19.86
N SER A 212 1.92 8.57 -20.84
CA SER A 212 1.08 9.15 -21.87
C SER A 212 0.87 8.14 -22.98
N MET A 213 -0.36 8.02 -23.46
CA MET A 213 -0.58 7.50 -24.81
C MET A 213 0.26 8.33 -25.79
N GLN A 214 1.15 7.69 -26.56
CA GLN A 214 2.08 8.40 -27.44
C GLN A 214 1.32 9.27 -28.44
N SER A 215 0.47 8.69 -29.27
CA SER A 215 -0.35 9.44 -30.23
C SER A 215 -1.67 8.73 -30.51
N ASP A 216 -2.63 9.48 -31.06
CA ASP A 216 -3.90 8.94 -31.59
C ASP A 216 -3.68 8.30 -32.97
N SER A 217 -2.84 7.26 -32.99
CA SER A 217 -2.47 6.48 -34.17
C SER A 217 -2.21 5.02 -33.79
N ILE A 218 -2.30 4.11 -34.76
CA ILE A 218 -2.00 2.68 -34.53
C ILE A 218 -0.56 2.50 -34.03
N GLU A 219 0.40 3.22 -34.62
CA GLU A 219 1.81 3.15 -34.20
C GLU A 219 1.98 3.62 -32.75
N GLY A 220 1.43 4.78 -32.40
CA GLY A 220 1.49 5.30 -31.03
C GLY A 220 0.83 4.36 -30.02
N ILE A 221 -0.33 3.79 -30.36
CA ILE A 221 -1.04 2.82 -29.51
C ILE A 221 -0.19 1.58 -29.27
N PHE A 222 0.33 0.94 -30.32
CA PHE A 222 1.09 -0.30 -30.18
C PHE A 222 2.48 -0.10 -29.59
N ASN A 223 3.12 1.06 -29.79
CA ASN A 223 4.33 1.44 -29.06
C ASN A 223 4.04 1.57 -27.55
N THR A 224 2.92 2.19 -27.19
CA THR A 224 2.49 2.29 -25.79
C THR A 224 2.19 0.91 -25.19
N VAL A 225 1.54 0.00 -25.94
CA VAL A 225 1.36 -1.41 -25.54
C VAL A 225 2.70 -2.10 -25.27
N LYS A 226 3.69 -1.91 -26.16
CA LYS A 226 5.05 -2.45 -25.99
C LYS A 226 5.71 -1.90 -24.73
N GLN A 227 5.63 -0.59 -24.47
CA GLN A 227 6.16 0.03 -23.26
C GLN A 227 5.51 -0.58 -22.00
N CYS A 228 4.18 -0.67 -21.96
CA CYS A 228 3.44 -1.31 -20.86
C CYS A 228 3.89 -2.77 -20.63
N ALA A 229 4.07 -3.56 -21.69
CA ALA A 229 4.53 -4.94 -21.59
C ALA A 229 5.95 -5.04 -21.01
N LEU A 230 6.88 -4.19 -21.45
CA LEU A 230 8.27 -4.17 -20.96
C LEU A 230 8.34 -3.78 -19.48
N ILE A 231 7.52 -2.81 -19.06
CA ILE A 231 7.44 -2.39 -17.66
C ILE A 231 6.78 -3.47 -16.79
N SER A 232 5.62 -4.01 -17.21
CA SER A 232 4.89 -5.04 -16.44
C SER A 232 5.73 -6.30 -16.24
N LYS A 233 6.53 -6.69 -17.25
CA LYS A 233 7.48 -7.82 -17.15
C LYS A 233 8.39 -7.72 -15.92
N ASN A 234 8.75 -6.50 -15.51
CA ASN A 234 9.64 -6.23 -14.39
C ASN A 234 8.89 -5.82 -13.11
N ALA A 235 7.60 -6.12 -12.99
CA ALA A 235 6.77 -5.88 -11.82
C ALA A 235 6.47 -4.41 -11.47
N GLY A 236 6.50 -3.52 -12.47
CA GLY A 236 6.00 -2.15 -12.34
C GLY A 236 4.47 -2.08 -12.44
N GLY A 237 3.82 -1.38 -11.51
CA GLY A 237 2.41 -1.01 -11.63
C GLY A 237 2.25 0.18 -12.58
N LEU A 238 1.20 0.18 -13.40
CA LEU A 238 1.04 1.15 -14.50
C LEU A 238 -0.18 2.07 -14.27
N GLY A 239 -0.01 3.36 -14.53
CA GLY A 239 -1.09 4.31 -14.78
C GLY A 239 -0.92 4.93 -16.17
N MET A 240 -1.99 5.09 -16.94
CA MET A 240 -1.91 5.64 -18.29
C MET A 240 -3.11 6.52 -18.59
N HIS A 241 -2.89 7.72 -19.14
CA HIS A 241 -3.99 8.52 -19.69
C HIS A 241 -4.21 8.25 -21.18
N ILE A 242 -5.48 8.27 -21.58
CA ILE A 242 -5.91 8.06 -22.98
C ILE A 242 -6.73 9.23 -23.53
N HIS A 243 -6.70 10.39 -22.87
CA HIS A 243 -7.52 11.57 -23.21
C HIS A 243 -7.46 11.98 -24.68
N LYS A 244 -6.31 11.74 -25.35
CA LYS A 244 -6.09 12.12 -26.76
C LYS A 244 -6.66 11.13 -27.78
N ILE A 245 -7.09 9.93 -27.36
CA ILE A 245 -7.58 8.91 -28.30
C ILE A 245 -8.97 9.28 -28.81
N ARG A 246 -9.16 9.25 -30.13
CA ARG A 246 -10.45 9.62 -30.73
C ARG A 246 -11.60 8.74 -30.27
N SER A 247 -12.76 9.34 -30.05
CA SER A 247 -13.97 8.63 -29.64
C SER A 247 -14.56 7.78 -30.78
N LYS A 248 -15.54 6.93 -30.46
CA LYS A 248 -16.31 6.17 -31.46
C LYS A 248 -16.95 7.10 -32.51
N ASP A 249 -17.08 6.58 -33.74
CA ASP A 249 -17.68 7.23 -34.91
C ASP A 249 -16.92 8.47 -35.41
N SER A 250 -15.70 8.71 -34.91
CA SER A 250 -14.81 9.75 -35.41
C SER A 250 -14.18 9.37 -36.75
N ARG A 251 -14.09 10.30 -37.70
CA ARG A 251 -13.53 10.05 -39.03
C ARG A 251 -12.02 9.74 -38.98
N ILE A 252 -11.59 8.73 -39.73
CA ILE A 252 -10.17 8.38 -39.89
C ILE A 252 -9.68 8.92 -41.24
N LYS A 253 -8.89 10.00 -41.22
CA LYS A 253 -8.43 10.69 -42.44
C LYS A 253 -7.69 9.77 -43.42
N GLY A 254 -6.85 8.84 -42.92
CA GLY A 254 -6.02 7.97 -43.78
C GLY A 254 -6.78 6.84 -44.48
N THR A 255 -7.71 6.17 -43.79
CA THR A 255 -8.42 5.00 -44.33
C THR A 255 -9.82 5.32 -44.86
N GLY A 256 -10.34 6.53 -44.59
CA GLY A 256 -11.71 6.93 -44.94
C GLY A 256 -12.81 6.32 -44.07
N GLY A 257 -12.47 5.43 -43.14
CA GLY A 257 -13.42 4.78 -42.22
C GLY A 257 -13.76 5.61 -40.97
N THR A 258 -14.50 4.99 -40.06
CA THR A 258 -14.85 5.53 -38.74
C THR A 258 -14.14 4.77 -37.62
N SER A 259 -13.83 5.46 -36.52
CA SER A 259 -13.21 4.88 -35.33
C SER A 259 -14.20 4.02 -34.56
N ASN A 260 -13.71 2.89 -34.01
CA ASN A 260 -14.48 2.06 -33.08
C ASN A 260 -14.40 2.57 -31.62
N GLY A 261 -13.70 3.67 -31.38
CA GLY A 261 -13.54 4.28 -30.06
C GLY A 261 -12.54 3.57 -29.16
N ILE A 262 -12.57 3.90 -27.86
CA ILE A 262 -11.56 3.45 -26.90
C ILE A 262 -11.71 1.98 -26.48
N VAL A 263 -12.91 1.39 -26.57
CA VAL A 263 -13.20 0.06 -25.99
C VAL A 263 -12.37 -1.06 -26.65
N PRO A 264 -12.31 -1.19 -27.99
CA PRO A 264 -11.50 -2.24 -28.61
C PRO A 264 -9.99 -2.04 -28.39
N MET A 265 -9.53 -0.79 -28.29
CA MET A 265 -8.14 -0.50 -27.94
C MET A 265 -7.83 -1.00 -26.52
N LEU A 266 -8.70 -0.70 -25.55
CA LEU A 266 -8.50 -1.11 -24.16
C LEU A 266 -8.57 -2.63 -23.98
N LYS A 267 -9.30 -3.35 -24.82
CA LYS A 267 -9.24 -4.82 -24.88
C LYS A 267 -7.84 -5.38 -25.18
N VAL A 268 -7.05 -4.68 -26.00
CA VAL A 268 -5.65 -5.06 -26.27
C VAL A 268 -4.80 -4.87 -25.02
N PHE A 269 -4.99 -3.76 -24.30
CA PHE A 269 -4.29 -3.51 -23.03
C PHE A 269 -4.68 -4.50 -21.93
N ASP A 270 -5.98 -4.82 -21.80
CA ASP A 270 -6.51 -5.83 -20.87
C ASP A 270 -5.88 -7.21 -21.13
N SER A 271 -5.86 -7.63 -22.39
CA SER A 271 -5.20 -8.89 -22.81
C SER A 271 -3.70 -8.87 -22.56
N THR A 272 -3.03 -7.73 -22.75
CA THR A 272 -1.60 -7.57 -22.49
C THR A 272 -1.28 -7.65 -21.00
N ALA A 273 -2.08 -6.99 -20.16
CA ALA A 273 -1.93 -7.04 -18.70
C ALA A 273 -2.09 -8.47 -18.16
N LYS A 274 -3.02 -9.23 -18.74
CA LYS A 274 -3.23 -10.65 -18.42
C LYS A 274 -2.11 -11.56 -18.91
N TYR A 275 -1.54 -11.29 -20.09
CA TYR A 275 -0.45 -12.09 -20.65
C TYR A 275 0.88 -11.86 -19.90
N VAL A 276 1.20 -10.61 -19.59
CA VAL A 276 2.45 -10.22 -18.93
C VAL A 276 2.25 -10.17 -17.41
N ASP A 277 2.01 -11.34 -16.83
CA ASP A 277 1.96 -11.53 -15.37
C ASP A 277 3.36 -11.29 -14.78
N GLN A 278 3.45 -10.38 -13.81
CA GLN A 278 4.69 -9.80 -13.32
C GLN A 278 5.61 -10.88 -12.73
N GLY A 279 6.73 -11.16 -13.41
CA GLY A 279 7.79 -12.03 -12.89
C GLY A 279 7.41 -13.51 -12.73
N GLY A 280 6.50 -14.04 -13.57
CA GLY A 280 6.16 -15.46 -13.62
C GLY A 280 5.12 -15.88 -12.57
N ASN A 281 3.93 -15.26 -12.61
CA ASN A 281 2.83 -15.46 -11.66
C ASN A 281 3.12 -14.99 -10.23
N LYS A 282 4.11 -14.10 -10.02
CA LYS A 282 4.33 -13.49 -8.70
C LYS A 282 3.25 -12.47 -8.40
N ARG A 283 2.77 -11.71 -9.40
CA ARG A 283 1.67 -10.73 -9.29
C ARG A 283 1.00 -10.46 -10.65
N PRO A 284 -0.34 -10.50 -10.76
CA PRO A 284 -1.03 -10.12 -11.98
C PRO A 284 -0.59 -8.75 -12.51
N GLY A 285 -0.40 -8.62 -13.82
CA GLY A 285 -0.17 -7.32 -14.46
C GLY A 285 -1.38 -6.41 -14.21
N THR A 286 -1.14 -5.19 -13.75
CA THR A 286 -2.22 -4.25 -13.37
C THR A 286 -1.96 -2.87 -13.95
N LEU A 287 -2.98 -2.31 -14.61
CA LEU A 287 -2.94 -1.05 -15.33
C LEU A 287 -4.19 -0.23 -15.00
N ALA A 288 -4.01 1.00 -14.52
CA ALA A 288 -5.06 1.98 -14.35
C ALA A 288 -5.13 2.90 -15.58
N ILE A 289 -6.31 2.98 -16.19
CA ILE A 289 -6.59 3.86 -17.32
C ILE A 289 -7.27 5.13 -16.81
N TYR A 290 -6.78 6.29 -17.22
CA TYR A 290 -7.31 7.59 -16.85
C TYR A 290 -7.99 8.27 -18.04
N LEU A 291 -9.19 8.78 -17.80
CA LEU A 291 -9.99 9.51 -18.79
C LEU A 291 -10.64 10.76 -18.18
N GLU A 292 -10.61 11.88 -18.89
CA GLU A 292 -11.36 13.09 -18.51
C GLU A 292 -12.87 12.94 -18.85
N PRO A 293 -13.78 13.45 -17.99
CA PRO A 293 -15.22 13.19 -18.12
C PRO A 293 -15.91 13.89 -19.30
N TRP A 294 -15.21 14.74 -20.06
CA TRP A 294 -15.73 15.33 -21.30
C TRP A 294 -15.56 14.43 -22.52
N HIS A 295 -14.83 13.33 -22.40
CA HIS A 295 -14.59 12.44 -23.54
C HIS A 295 -15.88 11.75 -23.99
N ALA A 296 -16.16 11.71 -25.29
CA ALA A 296 -17.44 11.18 -25.81
C ALA A 296 -17.68 9.68 -25.56
N ASP A 297 -16.64 8.88 -25.32
CA ASP A 297 -16.79 7.47 -24.93
C ASP A 297 -16.91 7.27 -23.40
N ILE A 298 -17.15 8.32 -22.60
CA ILE A 298 -17.11 8.25 -21.12
C ILE A 298 -18.12 7.24 -20.53
N PHE A 299 -19.34 7.13 -21.07
CA PHE A 299 -20.29 6.13 -20.57
C PHE A 299 -19.83 4.69 -20.84
N ALA A 300 -19.27 4.44 -22.01
CA ALA A 300 -18.70 3.14 -22.34
C ALA A 300 -17.48 2.82 -21.44
N PHE A 301 -16.68 3.84 -21.11
CA PHE A 301 -15.57 3.72 -20.16
C PHE A 301 -16.05 3.29 -18.77
N LEU A 302 -17.12 3.89 -18.24
CA LEU A 302 -17.68 3.55 -16.92
C LEU A 302 -18.24 2.11 -16.85
N ASP A 303 -18.63 1.54 -17.99
CA ASP A 303 -19.17 0.19 -18.08
C ASP A 303 -18.10 -0.91 -18.17
N LEU A 304 -16.83 -0.55 -18.45
CA LEU A 304 -15.77 -1.51 -18.78
C LEU A 304 -15.52 -2.58 -17.70
N ARG A 305 -15.73 -2.24 -16.42
CA ARG A 305 -15.51 -3.16 -15.29
C ARG A 305 -16.78 -3.83 -14.76
N LYS A 306 -17.95 -3.49 -15.29
CA LYS A 306 -19.22 -4.07 -14.82
C LYS A 306 -19.22 -5.59 -15.01
N ASN A 307 -19.80 -6.30 -14.05
CA ASN A 307 -19.81 -7.76 -14.10
C ASN A 307 -20.76 -8.27 -15.19
N THR A 308 -21.85 -7.53 -15.43
CA THR A 308 -22.88 -7.84 -16.43
C THR A 308 -22.64 -7.13 -17.77
N GLY A 309 -23.28 -7.61 -18.83
CA GLY A 309 -23.18 -7.08 -20.19
C GLY A 309 -22.30 -7.91 -21.13
N LYS A 310 -22.13 -7.45 -22.38
CA LYS A 310 -21.36 -8.18 -23.40
C LYS A 310 -19.87 -8.15 -23.09
N ASP A 311 -19.23 -9.32 -23.06
CA ASP A 311 -17.82 -9.45 -22.72
C ASP A 311 -16.88 -8.70 -23.66
N GLU A 312 -17.23 -8.57 -24.95
CA GLU A 312 -16.51 -7.76 -25.93
C GLU A 312 -16.34 -6.29 -25.51
N HIS A 313 -17.23 -5.79 -24.63
CA HIS A 313 -17.27 -4.43 -24.12
C HIS A 313 -16.76 -4.32 -22.67
N ARG A 314 -15.99 -5.30 -22.20
CA ARG A 314 -15.48 -5.35 -20.81
C ARG A 314 -13.97 -5.51 -20.75
N THR A 315 -13.34 -4.87 -19.78
CA THR A 315 -11.91 -4.98 -19.48
C THR A 315 -11.77 -5.08 -17.97
N ARG A 316 -11.92 -6.31 -17.43
CA ARG A 316 -12.07 -6.54 -15.99
C ARG A 316 -10.71 -6.57 -15.26
N ASP A 317 -9.63 -6.79 -16.02
CA ASP A 317 -8.26 -6.82 -15.52
C ASP A 317 -7.64 -5.41 -15.48
N LEU A 318 -8.26 -4.44 -16.17
CA LEU A 318 -7.93 -3.02 -16.06
C LEU A 318 -8.62 -2.34 -14.87
N PHE A 319 -7.96 -1.31 -14.33
CA PHE A 319 -8.52 -0.36 -13.38
C PHE A 319 -8.88 0.95 -14.11
N LEU A 320 -9.84 1.70 -13.58
CA LEU A 320 -10.34 2.91 -14.22
C LEU A 320 -10.24 4.08 -13.25
N GLY A 321 -9.74 5.22 -13.72
CA GLY A 321 -9.70 6.47 -12.98
C GLY A 321 -10.27 7.63 -13.79
N LEU A 322 -10.99 8.51 -13.12
CA LEU A 322 -11.46 9.76 -13.71
C LEU A 322 -10.47 10.88 -13.39
N TRP A 323 -10.13 11.66 -14.41
CA TRP A 323 -9.30 12.86 -14.31
C TRP A 323 -10.20 14.09 -14.43
N ILE A 324 -10.67 14.60 -13.30
CA ILE A 324 -11.87 15.44 -13.24
C ILE A 324 -11.47 16.93 -13.18
N PRO A 325 -11.87 17.76 -14.16
CA PRO A 325 -11.75 19.21 -14.06
C PRO A 325 -12.78 19.79 -13.07
N ASP A 326 -12.43 20.89 -12.40
CA ASP A 326 -13.31 21.62 -11.47
C ASP A 326 -14.62 22.02 -12.15
N LEU A 327 -14.58 22.34 -13.46
CA LEU A 327 -15.77 22.68 -14.24
C LEU A 327 -16.85 21.60 -14.20
N PHE A 328 -16.46 20.32 -14.34
CA PHE A 328 -17.43 19.23 -14.30
C PHE A 328 -18.14 19.19 -12.94
N MET A 329 -17.38 19.31 -11.85
CA MET A 329 -17.94 19.33 -10.49
C MET A 329 -18.87 20.54 -10.26
N LYS A 330 -18.48 21.73 -10.76
CA LYS A 330 -19.32 22.94 -10.74
C LYS A 330 -20.64 22.70 -11.49
N ARG A 331 -20.58 22.13 -12.69
CA ARG A 331 -21.77 21.88 -13.53
C ARG A 331 -22.69 20.80 -12.94
N VAL A 332 -22.15 19.78 -12.28
CA VAL A 332 -22.95 18.81 -11.51
C VAL A 332 -23.69 19.50 -10.36
N LYS A 333 -22.99 20.35 -9.59
CA LYS A 333 -23.56 21.06 -8.44
C LYS A 333 -24.67 22.02 -8.83
N ASN A 334 -24.52 22.71 -9.96
CA ASN A 334 -25.45 23.72 -10.45
C ASN A 334 -26.54 23.17 -11.38
N ASP A 335 -26.56 21.86 -11.65
CA ASP A 335 -27.45 21.21 -12.62
C ASP A 335 -27.38 21.80 -14.04
N GLU A 336 -26.15 22.04 -14.50
CA GLU A 336 -25.87 22.63 -15.81
C GLU A 336 -25.62 21.55 -16.88
N GLN A 337 -25.61 21.98 -18.16
CA GLN A 337 -25.26 21.12 -19.29
C GLN A 337 -23.76 20.80 -19.30
N TRP A 338 -23.43 19.61 -19.76
CA TRP A 338 -22.08 19.10 -19.98
C TRP A 338 -21.98 18.59 -21.42
N SER A 339 -21.03 19.14 -22.17
CA SER A 339 -20.72 18.73 -23.54
C SER A 339 -19.70 17.60 -23.56
N LEU A 340 -19.98 16.60 -24.40
CA LEU A 340 -19.09 15.49 -24.71
C LEU A 340 -18.42 15.72 -26.06
N PHE A 341 -17.10 15.54 -26.10
CA PHE A 341 -16.28 15.84 -27.26
C PHE A 341 -15.46 14.63 -27.72
N CYS A 342 -15.17 14.58 -29.03
CA CYS A 342 -14.05 13.78 -29.52
C CYS A 342 -12.77 14.63 -29.47
N PRO A 343 -11.66 14.13 -28.90
CA PRO A 343 -10.41 14.87 -28.80
C PRO A 343 -9.90 15.45 -30.15
N ASN A 344 -10.15 14.76 -31.26
CA ASN A 344 -9.77 15.24 -32.60
C ASN A 344 -10.48 16.53 -33.03
N ASP A 345 -11.63 16.84 -32.44
CA ASP A 345 -12.41 18.04 -32.74
C ASP A 345 -12.09 19.19 -31.76
N VAL A 346 -11.45 18.88 -30.63
CA VAL A 346 -11.12 19.80 -29.51
C VAL A 346 -9.65 19.69 -29.07
N LEU A 347 -8.73 19.74 -30.04
CA LEU A 347 -7.29 19.61 -29.80
C LEU A 347 -6.79 20.58 -28.70
N GLY A 348 -6.01 20.05 -27.77
CA GLY A 348 -5.36 20.81 -26.69
C GLY A 348 -6.21 20.98 -25.44
N LEU A 349 -7.45 20.48 -25.40
CA LEU A 349 -8.30 20.53 -24.20
C LEU A 349 -7.69 19.74 -23.02
N GLU A 350 -6.98 18.65 -23.30
CA GLU A 350 -6.22 17.86 -22.33
C GLU A 350 -4.92 18.52 -21.87
N ASP A 351 -4.46 19.55 -22.58
CA ASP A 351 -3.19 20.27 -22.35
C ASP A 351 -3.36 21.55 -21.52
N VAL A 352 -4.56 21.78 -20.97
CA VAL A 352 -4.89 22.95 -20.15
C VAL A 352 -5.67 22.52 -18.90
N TYR A 353 -5.66 23.35 -17.86
CA TYR A 353 -6.39 23.11 -16.60
C TYR A 353 -6.93 24.43 -16.00
N GLY A 354 -7.81 24.34 -15.02
CA GLY A 354 -8.38 25.48 -14.32
C GLY A 354 -9.10 26.46 -15.26
N ASP A 355 -8.89 27.76 -15.05
CA ASP A 355 -9.62 28.80 -15.78
C ASP A 355 -9.36 28.78 -17.30
N GLU A 356 -8.17 28.35 -17.71
CA GLU A 356 -7.83 28.19 -19.13
C GLU A 356 -8.61 27.03 -19.77
N PHE A 357 -8.72 25.90 -19.05
CA PHE A 357 -9.57 24.80 -19.46
C PHE A 357 -11.03 25.25 -19.57
N GLU A 358 -11.55 25.98 -18.58
CA GLU A 358 -12.94 26.46 -18.60
C GLU A 358 -13.23 27.34 -19.82
N LYS A 359 -12.32 28.26 -20.13
CA LYS A 359 -12.42 29.15 -21.29
C LYS A 359 -12.41 28.37 -22.61
N ILE A 360 -11.47 27.45 -22.79
CA ILE A 360 -11.33 26.68 -24.04
C ILE A 360 -12.51 25.70 -24.20
N TYR A 361 -12.92 25.04 -23.12
CA TYR A 361 -14.08 24.17 -23.10
C TYR A 361 -15.35 24.91 -23.54
N CYS A 362 -15.67 26.05 -22.91
CA CYS A 362 -16.86 26.83 -23.25
C CYS A 362 -16.80 27.36 -24.68
N LYS A 363 -15.63 27.79 -25.16
CA LYS A 363 -15.44 28.17 -26.56
C LYS A 363 -15.81 27.03 -27.53
N PHE A 364 -15.39 25.79 -27.25
CA PHE A 364 -15.77 24.65 -28.08
C PHE A 364 -17.27 24.30 -27.98
N GLU A 365 -17.91 24.56 -26.83
CA GLU A 365 -19.37 24.44 -26.69
C GLU A 365 -20.13 25.45 -27.57
N GLU A 366 -19.64 26.70 -27.64
CA GLU A 366 -20.19 27.80 -28.44
C GLU A 366 -19.99 27.57 -29.94
N GLU A 367 -18.85 27.03 -30.34
CA GLU A 367 -18.55 26.66 -31.73
C GLU A 367 -19.31 25.41 -32.21
N GLY A 368 -20.11 24.78 -31.34
CA GLY A 368 -20.95 23.63 -31.71
C GLY A 368 -20.16 22.36 -31.97
N ARG A 369 -18.95 22.21 -31.40
CA ARG A 369 -18.08 21.04 -31.61
C ARG A 369 -18.45 19.81 -30.77
N ALA A 370 -19.42 19.96 -29.87
CA ALA A 370 -19.87 18.87 -29.01
C ALA A 370 -20.53 17.78 -29.85
N LYS A 371 -20.14 16.52 -29.62
CA LYS A 371 -20.84 15.36 -30.19
C LYS A 371 -22.20 15.17 -29.55
N GLU A 372 -22.29 15.46 -28.26
CA GLU A 372 -23.50 15.33 -27.46
C GLU A 372 -23.48 16.37 -26.33
N LYS A 373 -24.66 16.86 -25.93
CA LYS A 373 -24.85 17.69 -24.74
C LYS A 373 -25.84 16.99 -23.80
N ILE A 374 -25.44 16.81 -22.54
CA ILE A 374 -26.23 16.13 -21.51
C ILE A 374 -26.30 16.99 -20.26
N HIS A 375 -27.25 16.75 -19.35
CA HIS A 375 -27.13 17.29 -18.00
C HIS A 375 -25.93 16.66 -17.29
N ALA A 376 -25.09 17.46 -16.62
CA ALA A 376 -23.91 16.98 -15.92
C ALA A 376 -24.26 15.91 -14.86
N GLN A 377 -25.43 16.04 -14.22
CA GLN A 377 -25.92 15.07 -13.24
C GLN A 377 -26.23 13.69 -13.82
N VAL A 378 -26.51 13.58 -15.12
CA VAL A 378 -26.72 12.28 -15.80
C VAL A 378 -25.41 11.48 -15.78
N LEU A 379 -24.30 12.12 -16.19
CA LEU A 379 -22.99 11.50 -16.12
C LEU A 379 -22.59 11.23 -14.66
N TRP A 380 -22.88 12.15 -13.75
CA TRP A 380 -22.62 11.94 -12.32
C TRP A 380 -23.31 10.68 -11.78
N ARG A 381 -24.60 10.45 -12.10
CA ARG A 381 -25.31 9.22 -11.71
C ARG A 381 -24.61 7.97 -12.24
N ALA A 382 -24.22 7.95 -13.51
CA ALA A 382 -23.49 6.83 -14.08
C ALA A 382 -22.14 6.55 -13.39
N ILE A 383 -21.42 7.60 -12.99
CA ILE A 383 -20.16 7.48 -12.22
C ILE A 383 -20.44 6.79 -10.88
N ILE A 384 -21.42 7.29 -10.13
CA ILE A 384 -21.76 6.74 -8.81
C ILE A 384 -22.29 5.31 -8.90
N GLU A 385 -23.11 5.00 -9.91
CA GLU A 385 -23.59 3.63 -10.17
C GLU A 385 -22.44 2.67 -10.45
N ALA A 386 -21.49 3.05 -11.32
CA ALA A 386 -20.30 2.24 -11.59
C ALA A 386 -19.47 2.00 -10.31
N GLN A 387 -19.33 3.02 -9.46
CA GLN A 387 -18.62 2.90 -8.18
C GLN A 387 -19.31 1.94 -7.22
N ILE A 388 -20.64 2.02 -7.11
CA ILE A 388 -21.43 1.11 -6.26
C ILE A 388 -21.29 -0.35 -6.74
N GLU A 389 -21.34 -0.58 -8.06
CA GLU A 389 -21.27 -1.93 -8.63
C GLU A 389 -19.85 -2.52 -8.59
N THR A 390 -18.82 -1.71 -8.84
CA THR A 390 -17.46 -2.21 -9.13
C THR A 390 -16.37 -1.67 -8.20
N GLY A 391 -16.68 -0.71 -7.33
CA GLY A 391 -15.69 0.03 -6.54
C GLY A 391 -14.84 1.04 -7.33
N ASN A 392 -15.09 1.18 -8.64
CA ASN A 392 -14.37 2.01 -9.62
C ASN A 392 -15.37 2.84 -10.44
N PRO A 393 -14.99 3.95 -11.08
CA PRO A 393 -13.63 4.48 -11.23
C PRO A 393 -13.13 5.26 -10.01
N TYR A 394 -11.80 5.40 -9.95
CA TYR A 394 -11.11 6.31 -9.04
C TYR A 394 -11.49 7.77 -9.31
N MET A 395 -11.36 8.63 -8.30
CA MET A 395 -11.71 10.06 -8.39
C MET A 395 -10.49 10.93 -8.13
N LEU A 396 -9.99 11.60 -9.17
CA LEU A 396 -8.84 12.49 -9.07
C LEU A 396 -9.18 13.86 -9.66
N TYR A 397 -8.78 14.93 -8.99
CA TYR A 397 -9.15 16.29 -9.35
C TYR A 397 -8.00 16.99 -10.09
N LYS A 398 -8.10 16.99 -11.43
CA LYS A 398 -7.11 17.50 -12.39
C LYS A 398 -6.57 18.88 -12.00
N ASP A 399 -7.48 19.80 -11.70
CA ASP A 399 -7.13 21.20 -11.46
C ASP A 399 -6.42 21.36 -10.13
N THR A 400 -6.91 20.70 -9.08
CA THR A 400 -6.24 20.72 -7.77
C THR A 400 -4.83 20.14 -7.86
N ILE A 401 -4.65 19.05 -8.62
CA ILE A 401 -3.35 18.42 -8.82
C ILE A 401 -2.39 19.36 -9.55
N ASN A 402 -2.80 19.93 -10.68
CA ASN A 402 -1.94 20.81 -11.48
C ASN A 402 -1.67 22.17 -10.82
N LYS A 403 -2.65 22.74 -10.10
CA LYS A 403 -2.48 23.99 -9.33
C LYS A 403 -1.41 23.84 -8.24
N ARG A 404 -1.36 22.67 -7.59
CA ARG A 404 -0.59 22.37 -6.36
C ARG A 404 0.51 21.32 -6.56
N SER A 405 1.13 21.29 -7.73
CA SER A 405 2.28 20.42 -8.01
C SER A 405 3.55 21.24 -8.13
N ASN A 406 4.64 20.75 -7.53
CA ASN A 406 5.97 21.33 -7.73
C ASN A 406 6.52 21.07 -9.15
N GLN A 407 5.94 20.14 -9.90
CA GLN A 407 6.30 19.87 -11.30
C GLN A 407 5.50 20.70 -12.31
N LYS A 408 4.68 21.67 -11.86
CA LYS A 408 3.85 22.46 -12.78
C LYS A 408 4.63 23.32 -13.79
N ASN A 409 5.94 23.48 -13.59
CA ASN A 409 6.83 24.20 -14.53
C ASN A 409 7.23 23.37 -15.75
N VAL A 410 7.12 22.03 -15.70
CA VAL A 410 7.56 21.15 -16.80
C VAL A 410 6.42 20.78 -17.76
N GLY A 411 5.17 20.92 -17.31
CA GLY A 411 3.99 20.74 -18.15
C GLY A 411 2.76 20.35 -17.35
N ILE A 412 1.71 19.91 -18.05
CA ILE A 412 0.45 19.49 -17.45
C ILE A 412 0.50 18.02 -17.07
N ILE A 413 0.18 17.72 -15.82
CA ILE A 413 -0.01 16.36 -15.31
C ILE A 413 -1.38 15.86 -15.77
N LYS A 414 -1.40 14.69 -16.42
CA LYS A 414 -2.59 14.16 -17.10
C LYS A 414 -3.15 12.88 -16.47
N CYS A 415 -2.45 12.25 -15.55
CA CYS A 415 -2.96 11.11 -14.80
C CYS A 415 -2.25 10.96 -13.45
N SER A 416 -2.65 9.90 -12.74
CA SER A 416 -1.92 9.35 -11.61
C SER A 416 -1.46 7.92 -11.92
N ASN A 417 -0.84 7.24 -10.96
CA ASN A 417 -0.42 5.84 -11.07
C ASN A 417 -1.57 4.86 -10.81
N LEU A 418 -1.24 3.57 -10.72
CA LEU A 418 -2.17 2.50 -10.36
C LEU A 418 -2.91 2.73 -9.02
N CYS A 419 -2.24 3.33 -8.03
CA CYS A 419 -2.74 3.45 -6.66
C CYS A 419 -3.20 4.86 -6.27
N THR A 420 -3.22 5.81 -7.21
CA THR A 420 -3.76 7.17 -7.04
C THR A 420 -3.00 8.11 -6.10
N GLU A 421 -1.80 7.77 -5.65
CA GLU A 421 -0.94 8.59 -4.79
C GLU A 421 0.13 9.37 -5.54
N ILE A 422 0.50 8.93 -6.74
CA ILE A 422 1.58 9.56 -7.53
C ILE A 422 1.00 10.49 -8.58
N VAL A 423 1.47 11.74 -8.61
CA VAL A 423 1.00 12.76 -9.56
C VAL A 423 2.20 13.46 -10.18
N GLU A 424 2.77 12.80 -11.18
CA GLU A 424 4.00 13.20 -11.85
C GLU A 424 3.74 13.49 -13.33
N TYR A 425 4.53 14.40 -13.91
CA TYR A 425 4.43 14.78 -15.31
C TYR A 425 4.81 13.63 -16.25
N THR A 426 4.10 13.52 -17.38
CA THR A 426 4.35 12.52 -18.42
C THR A 426 4.24 13.16 -19.80
N SER A 427 5.03 12.67 -20.75
CA SER A 427 5.01 13.09 -22.15
C SER A 427 5.23 11.90 -23.08
N GLU A 428 5.43 12.16 -24.37
CA GLU A 428 5.80 11.12 -25.33
C GLU A 428 7.21 10.58 -25.08
N ASP A 429 8.11 11.44 -24.55
CA ASP A 429 9.52 11.12 -24.27
C ASP A 429 9.78 10.81 -22.78
N GLU A 430 8.77 10.98 -21.93
CA GLU A 430 8.89 10.84 -20.48
C GLU A 430 7.80 9.97 -19.88
N ILE A 431 8.23 8.84 -19.32
CA ILE A 431 7.41 7.97 -18.48
C ILE A 431 7.80 8.23 -17.03
N ALA A 432 6.88 8.77 -16.23
CA ALA A 432 7.20 9.08 -14.84
C ALA A 432 7.46 7.80 -14.05
N VAL A 433 8.32 7.86 -13.03
CA VAL A 433 8.77 6.70 -12.26
C VAL A 433 8.79 7.04 -10.78
N CYS A 434 8.09 6.24 -9.97
CA CYS A 434 8.10 6.45 -8.53
C CYS A 434 8.94 5.42 -7.76
N ASN A 435 9.75 5.93 -6.84
CA ASN A 435 10.61 5.19 -5.92
C ASN A 435 10.05 5.32 -4.51
N LEU A 436 9.62 4.19 -3.92
CA LEU A 436 8.72 4.17 -2.78
C LEU A 436 9.32 3.52 -1.52
N ALA A 437 9.09 4.13 -0.36
CA ALA A 437 9.36 3.55 0.95
C ALA A 437 8.31 4.01 1.96
N SER A 438 8.06 3.20 2.99
CA SER A 438 7.05 3.50 4.02
C SER A 438 7.67 3.49 5.42
N ILE A 439 7.33 4.51 6.20
CA ILE A 439 7.71 4.67 7.61
C ILE A 439 6.72 3.87 8.47
N ALA A 440 7.24 3.05 9.38
CA ALA A 440 6.43 2.31 10.33
C ALA A 440 6.21 3.14 11.60
N LEU A 441 5.11 3.89 11.64
CA LEU A 441 4.79 4.85 12.69
C LEU A 441 4.81 4.27 14.13
N PRO A 442 4.40 3.01 14.38
CA PRO A 442 4.45 2.44 15.73
C PRO A 442 5.86 2.37 16.34
N SER A 443 6.90 2.29 15.50
CA SER A 443 8.29 2.18 15.93
C SER A 443 8.85 3.47 16.52
N PHE A 444 8.10 4.58 16.44
CA PHE A 444 8.48 5.89 16.98
C PHE A 444 7.87 6.17 18.35
N ILE A 445 7.14 5.20 18.93
CA ILE A 445 6.59 5.34 20.28
C ILE A 445 7.65 4.91 21.29
N VAL A 446 8.18 5.87 22.04
CA VAL A 446 9.19 5.67 23.07
C VAL A 446 8.61 6.16 24.39
N ASN A 447 8.62 5.31 25.42
CA ASN A 447 8.10 5.64 26.76
C ASN A 447 6.66 6.19 26.76
N GLY A 448 5.80 5.71 25.85
CA GLY A 448 4.41 6.12 25.74
C GLY A 448 4.17 7.45 25.01
N ALA A 449 5.20 8.05 24.41
CA ALA A 449 5.09 9.27 23.61
C ALA A 449 5.67 9.06 22.20
N PHE A 450 5.21 9.88 21.25
CA PHE A 450 5.70 9.85 19.87
C PHE A 450 6.98 10.68 19.72
N ASP A 451 8.07 10.07 19.24
CA ASP A 451 9.38 10.70 19.06
C ASP A 451 9.52 11.29 17.65
N PHE A 452 9.31 12.60 17.55
CA PHE A 452 9.40 13.34 16.29
C PHE A 452 10.85 13.57 15.83
N GLU A 453 11.83 13.64 16.72
CA GLU A 453 13.24 13.81 16.36
C GLU A 453 13.79 12.53 15.70
N LEU A 454 13.41 11.38 16.24
CA LEU A 454 13.69 10.10 15.61
C LEU A 454 13.01 9.99 14.25
N LEU A 455 11.77 10.48 14.12
CA LEU A 455 11.06 10.55 12.83
C LEU A 455 11.81 11.41 11.80
N ILE A 456 12.36 12.55 12.21
CA ILE A 456 13.23 13.36 11.34
C ILE A 456 14.43 12.53 10.88
N LYS A 457 15.17 11.93 11.82
CA LYS A 457 16.37 11.14 11.50
C LYS A 457 16.07 10.04 10.47
N ILE A 458 15.04 9.24 10.71
CA ILE A 458 14.68 8.13 9.83
C ILE A 458 14.21 8.64 8.46
N THR A 459 13.41 9.70 8.41
CA THR A 459 12.93 10.26 7.15
C THR A 459 14.10 10.74 6.28
N LYS A 460 15.11 11.39 6.87
CA LYS A 460 16.33 11.82 6.15
C LYS A 460 17.10 10.63 5.56
N ILE A 461 17.20 9.52 6.28
CA ILE A 461 17.83 8.29 5.77
C ILE A 461 17.04 7.75 4.57
N ILE A 462 15.72 7.72 4.66
CA ILE A 462 14.86 7.26 3.56
C ILE A 462 15.04 8.12 2.31
N VAL A 463 15.10 9.46 2.43
CA VAL A 463 15.34 10.34 1.28
C VAL A 463 16.66 10.00 0.60
N LYS A 464 17.75 9.83 1.36
CA LYS A 464 19.06 9.44 0.80
C LYS A 464 18.98 8.10 0.07
N ASN A 465 18.27 7.13 0.65
CA ASN A 465 18.11 5.80 0.07
C ASN A 465 17.33 5.85 -1.25
N LEU A 466 16.17 6.52 -1.25
CA LEU A 466 15.34 6.67 -2.45
C LEU A 466 16.05 7.48 -3.54
N ASN A 467 16.81 8.51 -3.18
CA ASN A 467 17.62 9.26 -4.14
C ASN A 467 18.71 8.38 -4.78
N LYS A 468 19.39 7.53 -4.01
CA LYS A 468 20.38 6.57 -4.55
C LYS A 468 19.74 5.50 -5.43
N ILE A 469 18.51 5.07 -5.11
CA ILE A 469 17.76 4.12 -5.93
C ILE A 469 17.57 4.67 -7.35
N ILE A 470 17.32 5.96 -7.53
CA ILE A 470 17.16 6.58 -8.86
C ILE A 470 18.37 6.29 -9.76
N ASP A 471 19.59 6.41 -9.23
CA ASP A 471 20.81 6.20 -10.02
C ASP A 471 21.16 4.72 -10.20
N LYS A 472 20.75 3.87 -9.25
CA LYS A 472 21.07 2.43 -9.21
C LYS A 472 19.99 1.56 -9.87
N ASN A 473 18.84 2.14 -10.21
CA ASN A 473 17.72 1.41 -10.80
C ASN A 473 18.03 0.96 -12.24
N TYR A 474 17.63 -0.26 -12.57
CA TYR A 474 17.52 -0.70 -13.95
C TYR A 474 16.19 -0.20 -14.55
N TYR A 475 16.26 0.62 -15.59
CA TYR A 475 15.06 1.13 -16.27
C TYR A 475 14.68 0.20 -17.45
N PRO A 476 13.42 -0.26 -17.51
CA PRO A 476 12.98 -1.17 -18.58
C PRO A 476 12.81 -0.47 -19.93
N VAL A 477 12.64 0.85 -19.93
CA VAL A 477 12.45 1.72 -21.10
C VAL A 477 13.20 3.03 -20.87
N GLU A 478 13.67 3.69 -21.93
CA GLU A 478 14.57 4.84 -21.82
C GLU A 478 13.83 6.11 -21.36
N GLU A 479 12.59 6.28 -21.78
CA GLU A 479 11.69 7.38 -21.39
C GLU A 479 11.51 7.43 -19.86
N ALA A 480 11.54 6.26 -19.21
CA ALA A 480 11.50 6.14 -17.75
C ALA A 480 12.80 6.60 -17.09
N ARG A 481 13.94 6.28 -17.70
CA ARG A 481 15.25 6.75 -17.25
C ARG A 481 15.37 8.27 -17.39
N THR A 482 14.97 8.79 -18.55
CA THR A 482 14.97 10.22 -18.86
C THR A 482 14.17 11.00 -17.81
N SER A 483 12.92 10.62 -17.57
CA SER A 483 12.06 11.33 -16.62
C SER A 483 12.62 11.28 -15.19
N ASN A 484 13.02 10.08 -14.73
CA ASN A 484 13.48 9.92 -13.35
C ASN A 484 14.81 10.65 -13.08
N LEU A 485 15.74 10.69 -14.05
CA LEU A 485 16.98 11.45 -13.90
C LEU A 485 16.77 12.97 -14.01
N ARG A 486 15.80 13.42 -14.81
CA ARG A 486 15.47 14.85 -14.99
C ARG A 486 14.79 15.47 -13.78
N HIS A 487 13.85 14.74 -13.17
CA HIS A 487 12.96 15.26 -12.12
C HIS A 487 13.26 14.67 -10.73
N ARG A 488 13.88 13.50 -10.68
CA ARG A 488 14.26 12.78 -9.46
C ARG A 488 13.17 12.67 -8.39
N PRO A 489 11.90 12.36 -8.73
CA PRO A 489 10.85 12.24 -7.74
C PRO A 489 11.01 10.99 -6.87
N ILE A 490 10.57 11.11 -5.61
CA ILE A 490 10.46 10.00 -4.67
C ILE A 490 9.10 10.05 -3.98
N GLY A 491 8.68 8.94 -3.37
CA GLY A 491 7.43 8.86 -2.62
C GLY A 491 7.62 8.18 -1.27
N ILE A 492 7.60 8.99 -0.21
CA ILE A 492 7.62 8.52 1.17
C ILE A 492 6.18 8.43 1.66
N GLY A 493 5.80 7.24 2.10
CA GLY A 493 4.52 6.97 2.76
C GLY A 493 4.69 6.58 4.22
N VAL A 494 3.58 6.17 4.83
CA VAL A 494 3.53 5.68 6.21
C VAL A 494 2.81 4.34 6.24
N GLN A 495 2.92 3.62 7.36
CA GLN A 495 2.09 2.47 7.71
C GLN A 495 1.91 2.41 9.23
N GLY A 496 0.86 1.72 9.66
CA GLY A 496 0.56 1.54 11.07
C GLY A 496 0.05 2.80 11.79
N LEU A 497 -0.69 3.68 11.10
CA LEU A 497 -1.29 4.84 11.76
C LEU A 497 -2.33 4.40 12.82
N ALA A 498 -3.19 3.44 12.49
CA ALA A 498 -4.16 2.88 13.43
C ALA A 498 -3.49 2.19 14.63
N ASP A 499 -2.40 1.45 14.39
CA ASP A 499 -1.57 0.85 15.44
C ASP A 499 -0.99 1.92 16.38
N THR A 500 -0.46 3.01 15.81
CA THR A 500 0.11 4.13 16.56
C THR A 500 -0.93 4.75 17.49
N PHE A 501 -2.13 4.99 16.97
CA PHE A 501 -3.26 5.48 17.76
C PHE A 501 -3.70 4.49 18.84
N ALA A 502 -3.76 3.19 18.54
CA ALA A 502 -4.10 2.15 19.51
C ALA A 502 -3.08 2.11 20.66
N ILE A 503 -1.78 2.17 20.37
CA ILE A 503 -0.70 2.14 21.37
C ILE A 503 -0.75 3.40 22.25
N LEU A 504 -0.98 4.59 21.66
CA LEU A 504 -1.10 5.86 22.39
C LEU A 504 -2.46 6.07 23.06
N ARG A 505 -3.39 5.13 22.90
CA ARG A 505 -4.77 5.20 23.44
C ARG A 505 -5.60 6.35 22.86
N TYR A 506 -5.39 6.70 21.59
CA TYR A 506 -6.18 7.72 20.88
C TYR A 506 -7.23 7.05 20.01
N PRO A 507 -8.54 7.18 20.31
CA PRO A 507 -9.58 6.81 19.35
C PRO A 507 -9.34 7.48 18.00
N PHE A 508 -9.58 6.79 16.89
CA PHE A 508 -9.31 7.34 15.55
C PHE A 508 -10.05 8.67 15.30
N GLU A 509 -11.23 8.86 15.91
CA GLU A 509 -12.05 10.07 15.81
C GLU A 509 -11.73 11.16 16.85
N SER A 510 -10.68 10.97 17.66
CA SER A 510 -10.27 11.92 18.70
C SER A 510 -9.50 13.11 18.14
N GLU A 511 -9.51 14.23 18.88
CA GLU A 511 -8.73 15.41 18.50
C GLU A 511 -7.22 15.15 18.60
N GLU A 512 -6.81 14.32 19.57
CA GLU A 512 -5.43 13.90 19.77
C GLU A 512 -4.90 13.11 18.56
N ALA A 513 -5.69 12.18 18.01
CA ALA A 513 -5.35 11.46 16.79
C ALA A 513 -5.25 12.41 15.59
N ARG A 514 -6.14 13.39 15.50
CA ARG A 514 -6.16 14.40 14.44
C ARG A 514 -4.93 15.31 14.47
N GLU A 515 -4.56 15.79 15.66
CA GLU A 515 -3.38 16.61 15.88
C GLU A 515 -2.09 15.83 15.61
N LEU A 516 -2.01 14.60 16.09
CA LEU A 516 -0.87 13.73 15.83
C LEU A 516 -0.71 13.43 14.33
N ASN A 517 -1.81 13.20 13.60
CA ASN A 517 -1.80 13.06 12.15
C ASN A 517 -1.15 14.28 11.46
N LYS A 518 -1.56 15.51 11.80
CA LYS A 518 -0.93 16.72 11.24
C LYS A 518 0.56 16.79 11.55
N LYS A 519 0.94 16.60 12.81
CA LYS A 519 2.34 16.68 13.26
C LYS A 519 3.23 15.65 12.60
N ILE A 520 2.76 14.41 12.43
CA ILE A 520 3.51 13.35 11.75
C ILE A 520 3.84 13.78 10.32
N PHE A 521 2.84 14.21 9.54
CA PHE A 521 3.06 14.57 8.13
C PHE A 521 3.84 15.88 7.96
N GLU A 522 3.64 16.87 8.82
CA GLU A 522 4.47 18.08 8.85
C GLU A 522 5.96 17.73 9.09
N THR A 523 6.22 16.84 10.05
CA THR A 523 7.58 16.38 10.39
C THR A 523 8.24 15.60 9.26
N ILE A 524 7.49 14.68 8.62
CA ILE A 524 8.00 13.92 7.48
C ILE A 524 8.35 14.88 6.33
N TYR A 525 7.48 15.83 5.99
CA TYR A 525 7.74 16.77 4.90
C TYR A 525 8.95 17.68 5.20
N PHE A 526 9.03 18.19 6.43
CA PHE A 526 10.16 19.02 6.88
C PHE A 526 11.48 18.26 6.77
N ALA A 527 11.53 17.04 7.32
CA ALA A 527 12.71 16.19 7.29
C ALA A 527 13.11 15.81 5.86
N ALA A 528 12.12 15.51 5.01
CA ALA A 528 12.37 15.11 3.63
C ALA A 528 12.97 16.25 2.81
N LEU A 529 12.39 17.46 2.90
CA LEU A 529 12.93 18.65 2.26
C LEU A 529 14.32 19.02 2.78
N THR A 530 14.52 18.93 4.11
CA THR A 530 15.82 19.17 4.74
C THR A 530 16.88 18.23 4.15
N SER A 531 16.61 16.93 4.08
CA SER A 531 17.55 15.97 3.50
C SER A 531 17.76 16.19 2.00
N SER A 532 16.71 16.54 1.26
CA SER A 532 16.83 16.79 -0.18
C SER A 532 17.67 18.04 -0.46
N CYS A 533 17.55 19.08 0.37
CA CYS A 533 18.40 20.27 0.34
C CYS A 533 19.86 19.96 0.71
N GLU A 534 20.09 19.14 1.74
CA GLU A 534 21.45 18.69 2.13
C GLU A 534 22.15 17.87 1.03
N ILE A 535 21.40 17.08 0.25
CA ILE A 535 21.96 16.38 -0.91
C ILE A 535 22.23 17.40 -2.03
N SER A 536 21.32 18.34 -2.25
CA SER A 536 21.46 19.41 -3.24
C SER A 536 22.70 20.28 -3.01
N GLU A 537 23.01 20.61 -1.77
CA GLU A 537 24.22 21.35 -1.38
C GLU A 537 25.51 20.65 -1.84
N LYS A 538 25.51 19.31 -1.91
CA LYS A 538 26.68 18.50 -2.28
C LYS A 538 26.71 18.10 -3.76
N GLU A 539 25.56 17.81 -4.34
CA GLU A 539 25.43 17.20 -5.67
C GLU A 539 24.72 18.09 -6.70
N GLY A 540 24.28 19.28 -6.30
CA GLY A 540 23.40 20.17 -7.07
C GLY A 540 21.93 19.75 -7.02
N HIS A 541 21.03 20.68 -7.33
CA HIS A 541 19.60 20.41 -7.44
C HIS A 541 19.26 19.50 -8.63
N TYR A 542 18.02 19.00 -8.71
CA TYR A 542 17.60 18.22 -9.89
C TYR A 542 17.61 19.09 -11.17
N PRO A 543 17.80 18.50 -12.36
CA PRO A 543 17.93 19.24 -13.62
C PRO A 543 16.79 20.22 -13.94
N SER A 544 15.54 19.86 -13.65
CA SER A 544 14.38 20.73 -13.94
C SER A 544 13.92 21.59 -12.75
N TYR A 545 14.82 21.90 -11.82
CA TYR A 545 14.52 22.69 -10.62
C TYR A 545 14.15 24.12 -10.93
N GLU A 546 14.88 24.77 -11.85
CA GLU A 546 14.65 26.16 -12.19
C GLU A 546 13.23 26.39 -12.75
N GLY A 547 12.57 27.42 -12.22
CA GLY A 547 11.18 27.74 -12.56
C GLY A 547 10.13 26.93 -11.80
N SER A 548 10.51 25.89 -11.04
CA SER A 548 9.57 25.17 -10.16
C SER A 548 9.08 26.07 -9.02
N PRO A 549 7.89 25.81 -8.44
CA PRO A 549 7.42 26.53 -7.27
C PRO A 549 8.43 26.55 -6.10
N ILE A 550 9.10 25.43 -5.82
CA ILE A 550 10.09 25.38 -4.75
C ILE A 550 11.32 26.25 -5.02
N SER A 551 11.70 26.44 -6.30
CA SER A 551 12.75 27.41 -6.68
C SER A 551 12.36 28.86 -6.40
N GLN A 552 11.05 29.14 -6.32
CA GLN A 552 10.47 30.43 -5.99
C GLN A 552 10.15 30.54 -4.49
N GLY A 553 10.56 29.57 -3.67
CA GLY A 553 10.30 29.54 -2.23
C GLY A 553 8.88 29.10 -1.84
N ILE A 554 8.09 28.60 -2.78
CA ILE A 554 6.72 28.12 -2.57
C ILE A 554 6.78 26.63 -2.21
N LEU A 555 6.42 26.30 -0.98
CA LEU A 555 6.34 24.93 -0.48
C LEU A 555 4.90 24.40 -0.53
N GLN A 556 4.72 23.10 -0.31
CA GLN A 556 3.42 22.47 -0.52
C GLN A 556 2.29 23.13 0.27
N PHE A 557 2.50 23.45 1.55
CA PHE A 557 1.48 24.07 2.40
C PHE A 557 1.11 25.50 1.98
N ASP A 558 1.98 26.20 1.26
CA ASP A 558 1.71 27.54 0.74
C ASP A 558 0.56 27.48 -0.30
N PHE A 559 0.46 26.41 -1.10
CA PHE A 559 -0.67 26.18 -2.01
C PHE A 559 -2.03 25.95 -1.31
N TRP A 560 -1.97 25.65 -0.01
CA TRP A 560 -3.14 25.43 0.84
C TRP A 560 -3.44 26.64 1.73
N ASN A 561 -2.62 27.69 1.68
CA ASN A 561 -2.68 28.84 2.58
C ASN A 561 -2.58 28.42 4.06
N ILE A 562 -1.77 27.40 4.36
CA ILE A 562 -1.54 26.92 5.72
C ILE A 562 -0.17 27.38 6.20
N LYS A 563 -0.10 27.94 7.41
CA LYS A 563 1.15 28.31 8.07
C LYS A 563 1.53 27.24 9.11
N PRO A 564 2.51 26.36 8.83
CA PRO A 564 2.98 25.39 9.81
C PRO A 564 3.75 26.05 10.96
N THR A 565 3.81 25.38 12.12
CA THR A 565 4.41 25.95 13.34
C THR A 565 5.28 24.98 14.13
N ASN A 566 5.38 23.71 13.76
CA ASN A 566 6.11 22.72 14.55
C ASN A 566 7.63 22.74 14.28
N TRP A 567 8.07 23.27 13.12
CA TRP A 567 9.47 23.30 12.71
C TRP A 567 9.89 24.67 12.15
N ASP A 568 11.20 24.93 12.11
CA ASP A 568 11.77 26.17 11.57
C ASP A 568 11.79 26.16 10.03
N TRP A 569 10.61 26.38 9.46
CA TRP A 569 10.39 26.44 8.01
C TRP A 569 11.07 27.62 7.34
N ASP A 570 11.27 28.74 8.04
CA ASP A 570 11.92 29.93 7.48
C ASP A 570 13.41 29.68 7.26
N SER A 571 14.09 29.05 8.22
CA SER A 571 15.48 28.61 8.06
C SER A 571 15.64 27.60 6.93
N LEU A 572 14.71 26.64 6.81
CA LEU A 572 14.72 25.68 5.72
C LEU A 572 14.48 26.36 4.36
N ARG A 573 13.52 27.27 4.26
CA ARG A 573 13.25 28.05 3.02
C ARG A 573 14.48 28.86 2.61
N ASN A 574 15.18 29.46 3.56
CA ASN A 574 16.45 30.16 3.30
C ASN A 574 17.54 29.23 2.78
N LYS A 575 17.67 28.01 3.32
CA LYS A 575 18.62 27.00 2.79
C LYS A 575 18.23 26.55 1.38
N ILE A 576 16.95 26.27 1.14
CA ILE A 576 16.44 25.88 -0.19
C ILE A 576 16.71 27.00 -1.20
N SER A 577 16.52 28.27 -0.84
CA SER A 577 16.82 29.38 -1.76
C SER A 577 18.29 29.48 -2.17
N LYS A 578 19.21 28.96 -1.35
CA LYS A 578 20.65 28.98 -1.61
C LYS A 578 21.14 27.75 -2.37
N PHE A 579 20.61 26.57 -2.03
CA PHE A 579 21.17 25.30 -2.49
C PHE A 579 20.21 24.49 -3.37
N GLY A 580 18.94 24.88 -3.43
CA GLY A 580 17.88 24.09 -4.05
C GLY A 580 17.56 22.79 -3.29
N VAL A 581 16.87 21.88 -3.99
CA VAL A 581 16.59 20.52 -3.50
C VAL A 581 16.94 19.49 -4.57
N ARG A 582 17.29 18.27 -4.16
CA ARG A 582 17.69 17.20 -5.06
C ARG A 582 16.52 16.48 -5.73
N ASN A 583 15.32 16.57 -5.17
CA ASN A 583 14.14 15.80 -5.61
C ASN A 583 12.97 16.74 -5.86
N SER A 584 12.27 16.59 -6.99
CA SER A 584 11.12 17.45 -7.33
C SER A 584 9.88 17.18 -6.46
N LEU A 585 9.69 15.95 -6.00
CA LEU A 585 8.57 15.49 -5.18
C LEU A 585 9.08 14.46 -4.17
N LEU A 586 8.45 14.40 -2.99
CA LEU A 586 8.99 13.68 -1.83
C LEU A 586 7.98 12.73 -1.16
N ILE A 587 6.72 13.15 -1.00
CA ILE A 587 5.76 12.52 -0.09
C ILE A 587 4.56 11.99 -0.87
N ALA A 588 4.33 10.69 -0.79
CA ALA A 588 3.22 10.01 -1.47
C ALA A 588 2.77 8.77 -0.68
N PRO A 589 1.81 8.92 0.26
CA PRO A 589 1.31 7.80 1.05
C PRO A 589 0.56 6.75 0.20
N MET A 590 1.26 5.65 -0.08
CA MET A 590 0.81 4.52 -0.90
C MET A 590 0.14 3.40 -0.08
N PRO A 591 -0.62 2.47 -0.70
CA PRO A 591 -1.12 1.30 -0.01
C PRO A 591 0.05 0.38 0.36
N THR A 592 0.10 -0.07 1.62
CA THR A 592 1.21 -0.88 2.13
C THR A 592 0.85 -2.36 2.28
N ALA A 593 -0.12 -2.86 1.51
CA ALA A 593 -0.74 -4.18 1.66
C ALA A 593 0.23 -5.34 1.91
N SER A 594 1.36 -5.41 1.22
CA SER A 594 2.38 -6.46 1.49
C SER A 594 3.39 -6.07 2.55
N THR A 595 3.88 -4.83 2.54
CA THR A 595 4.98 -4.37 3.41
C THR A 595 4.53 -4.20 4.86
N SER A 596 3.30 -3.76 5.11
CA SER A 596 2.75 -3.71 6.47
C SER A 596 2.39 -5.09 7.00
N GLN A 597 2.07 -6.06 6.15
CA GLN A 597 1.97 -7.45 6.57
C GLN A 597 3.32 -8.02 7.02
N ILE A 598 4.41 -7.69 6.31
CA ILE A 598 5.78 -8.10 6.69
C ILE A 598 6.14 -7.51 8.06
N LEU A 599 5.89 -6.21 8.26
CA LEU A 599 6.16 -5.55 9.54
C LEU A 599 5.12 -5.85 10.63
N GLY A 600 3.97 -6.44 10.28
CA GLY A 600 2.91 -6.76 11.22
C GLY A 600 2.11 -5.55 11.71
N PHE A 601 1.93 -4.53 10.87
CA PHE A 601 1.15 -3.32 11.15
C PHE A 601 -0.06 -3.19 10.22
N ASN A 602 -1.02 -2.33 10.59
CA ASN A 602 -2.15 -1.97 9.74
C ASN A 602 -1.70 -1.20 8.49
N GLU A 603 -2.53 -1.24 7.45
CA GLU A 603 -2.21 -0.61 6.17
C GLU A 603 -2.22 0.91 6.28
N CYS A 604 -1.12 1.50 5.79
CA CYS A 604 -0.98 2.93 5.54
C CYS A 604 -1.50 3.85 6.67
N PHE A 605 -2.39 4.76 6.31
CA PHE A 605 -3.13 5.66 7.22
C PHE A 605 -4.58 5.21 7.46
N GLU A 606 -4.91 3.96 7.14
CA GLU A 606 -6.29 3.45 7.28
C GLU A 606 -6.61 3.09 8.74
N PRO A 607 -7.87 3.23 9.18
CA PRO A 607 -8.34 2.59 10.40
C PRO A 607 -8.30 1.06 10.30
N PHE A 608 -8.46 0.36 11.43
CA PHE A 608 -8.67 -1.09 11.39
C PHE A 608 -9.96 -1.41 10.63
N THR A 609 -9.87 -2.27 9.61
CA THR A 609 -11.03 -2.68 8.82
C THR A 609 -11.94 -3.66 9.58
N SER A 610 -11.35 -4.46 10.47
CA SER A 610 -12.02 -5.37 11.40
C SER A 610 -11.10 -5.68 12.59
N ASN A 611 -11.65 -5.91 13.79
CA ASN A 611 -10.86 -6.44 14.91
C ASN A 611 -10.73 -7.97 14.92
N ILE A 612 -11.43 -8.67 14.02
CA ILE A 612 -11.23 -10.10 13.79
C ILE A 612 -11.34 -10.40 12.29
N TYR A 613 -10.33 -11.04 11.73
CA TYR A 613 -10.27 -11.32 10.30
C TYR A 613 -9.64 -12.68 10.02
N THR A 614 -10.00 -13.25 8.87
CA THR A 614 -9.44 -14.51 8.41
C THR A 614 -8.24 -14.25 7.50
N ARG A 615 -7.08 -14.80 7.85
CA ARG A 615 -5.91 -14.84 6.96
C ARG A 615 -5.80 -16.19 6.28
N ARG A 616 -5.73 -16.15 4.94
CA ARG A 616 -5.45 -17.31 4.11
C ARG A 616 -3.96 -17.45 3.90
N THR A 617 -3.44 -18.63 4.21
CA THR A 617 -2.08 -19.03 3.84
C THR A 617 -2.15 -20.34 3.04
N LEU A 618 -1.03 -20.82 2.51
CA LEU A 618 -0.99 -22.14 1.85
C LEU A 618 -1.38 -23.28 2.79
N ALA A 619 -1.21 -23.10 4.10
CA ALA A 619 -1.54 -24.08 5.13
C ALA A 619 -3.02 -24.06 5.55
N GLY A 620 -3.82 -23.10 5.08
CA GLY A 620 -5.24 -22.97 5.43
C GLY A 620 -5.65 -21.56 5.87
N GLU A 621 -6.84 -21.48 6.45
CA GLU A 621 -7.45 -20.25 6.94
C GLU A 621 -7.26 -20.09 8.46
N PHE A 622 -6.78 -18.93 8.89
CA PHE A 622 -6.46 -18.63 10.28
C PHE A 622 -7.28 -17.43 10.77
N GLN A 623 -7.98 -17.59 11.88
CA GLN A 623 -8.63 -16.46 12.55
C GLN A 623 -7.59 -15.65 13.33
N VAL A 624 -7.52 -14.36 13.03
CA VAL A 624 -6.60 -13.42 13.67
C VAL A 624 -7.42 -12.31 14.32
N VAL A 625 -7.17 -12.08 15.61
CA VAL A 625 -7.75 -10.98 16.37
C VAL A 625 -6.76 -9.81 16.36
N ASN A 626 -7.26 -8.58 16.37
CA ASN A 626 -6.46 -7.39 16.60
C ASN A 626 -5.65 -7.56 17.90
N SER A 627 -4.33 -7.58 17.78
CA SER A 627 -3.43 -7.88 18.90
C SER A 627 -3.52 -6.88 20.04
N TYR A 628 -3.84 -5.61 19.73
CA TYR A 628 -4.00 -4.56 20.75
C TYR A 628 -5.27 -4.79 21.56
N LEU A 629 -6.40 -5.03 20.88
CA LEU A 629 -7.67 -5.37 21.53
C LEU A 629 -7.54 -6.65 22.36
N LEU A 630 -6.95 -7.70 21.78
CA LEU A 630 -6.79 -8.98 22.45
C LEU A 630 -5.98 -8.83 23.74
N LYS A 631 -4.88 -8.06 23.70
CA LYS A 631 -4.08 -7.76 24.88
C LYS A 631 -4.90 -7.04 25.95
N ASP A 632 -5.63 -5.98 25.60
CA ASP A 632 -6.45 -5.23 26.56
C ASP A 632 -7.53 -6.10 27.20
N LEU A 633 -8.18 -6.99 26.42
CA LEU A 633 -9.20 -7.89 26.94
C LEU A 633 -8.59 -8.96 27.87
N ILE A 634 -7.37 -9.44 27.59
CA ILE A 634 -6.67 -10.36 28.49
C ILE A 634 -6.27 -9.65 29.78
N ASP A 635 -5.70 -8.44 29.69
CA ASP A 635 -5.27 -7.66 30.85
C ASP A 635 -6.46 -7.32 31.78
N LEU A 636 -7.67 -7.20 31.23
CA LEU A 636 -8.93 -7.01 31.96
C LEU A 636 -9.64 -8.30 32.38
N ASN A 637 -9.08 -9.48 32.08
CA ASN A 637 -9.71 -10.80 32.28
C ASN A 637 -11.08 -10.96 31.61
N LEU A 638 -11.28 -10.29 30.46
CA LEU A 638 -12.51 -10.33 29.66
C LEU A 638 -12.41 -11.28 28.45
N TRP A 639 -11.21 -11.78 28.12
CA TRP A 639 -11.03 -12.67 26.97
C TRP A 639 -11.36 -14.12 27.31
N ASN A 640 -12.41 -14.66 26.68
CA ASN A 640 -12.82 -16.05 26.79
C ASN A 640 -13.48 -16.51 25.47
N TYR A 641 -13.92 -17.78 25.42
CA TYR A 641 -14.55 -18.37 24.25
C TYR A 641 -15.83 -17.62 23.83
N GLU A 642 -16.66 -17.21 24.78
CA GLU A 642 -17.90 -16.46 24.52
C GLU A 642 -17.62 -15.06 23.95
N MET A 643 -16.61 -14.36 24.48
CA MET A 643 -16.18 -13.04 23.99
C MET A 643 -15.66 -13.15 22.55
N LYS A 644 -14.86 -14.18 22.26
CA LYS A 644 -14.38 -14.45 20.89
C LYS A 644 -15.55 -14.72 19.93
N ASN A 645 -16.49 -15.58 20.31
CA ASN A 645 -17.67 -15.88 19.50
C ASN A 645 -18.57 -14.65 19.31
N SER A 646 -18.74 -13.85 20.35
CA SER A 646 -19.48 -12.58 20.28
C SER A 646 -18.80 -11.61 19.31
N LEU A 647 -17.47 -11.50 19.33
CA LEU A 647 -16.70 -10.68 18.39
C LEU A 647 -16.84 -11.19 16.95
N LEU A 648 -16.86 -12.51 16.73
CA LEU A 648 -17.12 -13.12 15.42
C LEU A 648 -18.54 -12.83 14.91
N GLN A 649 -19.55 -12.99 15.76
CA GLN A 649 -20.95 -12.70 15.44
C GLN A 649 -21.17 -11.22 15.09
N ASN A 650 -20.45 -10.32 15.77
CA ASN A 650 -20.46 -8.89 15.49
C ASN A 650 -19.48 -8.49 14.36
N GLU A 651 -18.95 -9.45 13.59
CA GLU A 651 -18.03 -9.21 12.47
C GLU A 651 -16.81 -8.33 12.81
N GLY A 652 -16.27 -8.49 14.02
CA GLY A 652 -15.14 -7.72 14.53
C GLY A 652 -15.50 -6.35 15.13
N SER A 653 -16.78 -6.00 15.18
CA SER A 653 -17.24 -4.84 15.95
C SER A 653 -17.17 -5.12 17.46
N VAL A 654 -16.70 -4.14 18.21
CA VAL A 654 -16.68 -4.18 19.68
C VAL A 654 -17.85 -3.41 20.31
N GLN A 655 -18.68 -2.72 19.52
CA GLN A 655 -19.63 -1.73 20.06
C GLN A 655 -20.72 -2.38 20.93
N ASN A 656 -21.14 -3.59 20.58
CA ASN A 656 -22.17 -4.35 21.29
C ASN A 656 -21.61 -5.31 22.35
N LEU A 657 -20.28 -5.33 22.55
CA LEU A 657 -19.65 -6.22 23.53
C LEU A 657 -19.73 -5.62 24.95
N PRO A 658 -19.77 -6.46 26.01
CA PRO A 658 -19.77 -6.01 27.39
C PRO A 658 -18.34 -5.59 27.83
N ILE A 659 -17.78 -4.58 27.17
CA ILE A 659 -16.44 -4.05 27.43
C ILE A 659 -16.50 -2.56 27.79
N PRO A 660 -15.48 -2.00 28.46
CA PRO A 660 -15.43 -0.57 28.80
C PRO A 660 -15.59 0.37 27.59
N GLU A 661 -16.31 1.48 27.78
CA GLU A 661 -16.65 2.44 26.72
C GLU A 661 -15.41 3.07 26.06
N ASN A 662 -14.34 3.27 26.81
CA ASN A 662 -13.07 3.75 26.27
C ASN A 662 -12.47 2.77 25.25
N LEU A 663 -12.57 1.45 25.48
CA LEU A 663 -12.11 0.45 24.52
C LEU A 663 -13.03 0.38 23.29
N LYS A 664 -14.33 0.57 23.46
CA LYS A 664 -15.28 0.66 22.34
C LYS A 664 -14.93 1.81 21.39
N LYS A 665 -14.59 2.97 21.95
CA LYS A 665 -14.13 4.13 21.18
C LYS A 665 -12.78 3.88 20.49
N LEU A 666 -11.83 3.26 21.21
CA LEU A 666 -10.49 3.00 20.70
C LEU A 666 -10.48 2.01 19.53
N TYR A 667 -11.28 0.95 19.63
CA TYR A 667 -11.31 -0.15 18.65
C TYR A 667 -12.50 -0.09 17.69
N LYS A 668 -13.02 1.12 17.42
CA LYS A 668 -13.94 1.31 16.29
C LYS A 668 -13.30 0.84 15.01
N ILE A 669 -14.03 0.03 14.25
CA ILE A 669 -13.59 -0.38 12.91
C ILE A 669 -14.02 0.67 11.88
N VAL A 670 -13.40 0.67 10.71
CA VAL A 670 -13.63 1.69 9.66
C VAL A 670 -15.11 1.88 9.27
N TRP A 671 -15.92 0.82 9.38
CA TRP A 671 -17.35 0.82 9.10
C TRP A 671 -18.20 1.60 10.12
N GLU A 672 -17.62 1.90 11.28
CA GLU A 672 -18.24 2.60 12.41
C GLU A 672 -17.70 4.03 12.58
N ILE A 673 -16.59 4.33 11.91
CA ILE A 673 -15.96 5.65 11.89
C ILE A 673 -16.69 6.51 10.87
N LYS A 674 -16.98 7.77 11.24
CA LYS A 674 -17.55 8.72 10.30
C LYS A 674 -16.56 8.97 9.16
N MET A 675 -16.93 8.65 7.93
CA MET A 675 -16.05 8.89 6.77
C MET A 675 -15.67 10.36 6.59
N LYS A 676 -16.50 11.31 7.07
CA LYS A 676 -16.13 12.72 7.15
C LYS A 676 -14.85 12.94 7.98
N THR A 677 -14.65 12.19 9.06
CA THR A 677 -13.43 12.25 9.88
C THR A 677 -12.22 11.77 9.10
N VAL A 678 -12.33 10.64 8.41
CA VAL A 678 -11.25 10.10 7.55
C VAL A 678 -10.88 11.10 6.45
N LEU A 679 -11.88 11.68 5.78
CA LEU A 679 -11.68 12.74 4.78
C LEU A 679 -11.04 13.98 5.40
N THR A 680 -11.47 14.40 6.59
CA THR A 680 -10.91 15.56 7.30
C THR A 680 -9.42 15.35 7.62
N MET A 681 -9.05 14.20 8.17
CA MET A 681 -7.64 13.89 8.45
C MET A 681 -6.79 13.80 7.17
N ALA A 682 -7.38 13.34 6.06
CA ALA A 682 -6.74 13.33 4.75
C ALA A 682 -6.52 14.76 4.22
N ILE A 683 -7.50 15.65 4.37
CA ILE A 683 -7.40 17.07 4.03
C ILE A 683 -6.29 17.72 4.87
N GLU A 684 -6.29 17.51 6.18
CA GLU A 684 -5.36 18.14 7.12
C GLU A 684 -3.89 17.71 6.94
N ARG A 685 -3.63 16.50 6.44
CA ARG A 685 -2.25 16.08 6.09
C ARG A 685 -1.82 16.54 4.69
N SER A 686 -2.77 16.86 3.80
CA SER A 686 -2.47 17.20 2.39
C SER A 686 -1.57 18.43 2.17
N PRO A 687 -1.57 19.47 3.04
CA PRO A 687 -0.58 20.56 3.00
C PRO A 687 0.88 20.09 3.10
N PHE A 688 1.13 18.86 3.55
CA PHE A 688 2.46 18.28 3.71
C PHE A 688 2.70 17.10 2.75
N ILE A 689 1.84 16.94 1.74
CA ILE A 689 1.94 15.90 0.70
C ILE A 689 2.03 16.59 -0.66
N ASP A 690 3.23 16.62 -1.23
CA ASP A 690 3.50 17.27 -2.53
C ASP A 690 3.00 16.44 -3.72
N GLN A 691 2.84 15.12 -3.55
CA GLN A 691 2.10 14.25 -4.48
C GLN A 691 0.62 14.13 -4.10
N SER A 692 0.09 12.92 -3.88
CA SER A 692 -1.25 12.64 -3.38
C SER A 692 -1.21 11.45 -2.38
N GLN A 693 -2.37 10.87 -2.07
CA GLN A 693 -2.52 9.77 -1.11
C GLN A 693 -3.63 8.79 -1.55
N SER A 694 -3.41 7.48 -1.38
CA SER A 694 -4.35 6.43 -1.80
C SER A 694 -5.54 6.30 -0.85
N LEU A 695 -6.55 7.16 -1.01
CA LEU A 695 -7.63 7.31 -0.04
C LEU A 695 -8.83 6.38 -0.34
N ASN A 696 -8.93 5.25 0.37
CA ASN A 696 -10.11 4.39 0.30
C ASN A 696 -11.31 5.00 1.05
N LEU A 697 -12.51 4.82 0.50
CA LEU A 697 -13.77 5.18 1.15
C LEU A 697 -14.54 3.92 1.53
N PHE A 698 -15.03 3.85 2.77
CA PHE A 698 -15.72 2.68 3.30
C PHE A 698 -17.17 3.05 3.64
N ILE A 699 -18.14 2.43 2.97
CA ILE A 699 -19.55 2.72 3.17
C ILE A 699 -20.32 1.40 3.22
N PRO A 700 -20.87 0.99 4.38
CA PRO A 700 -21.61 -0.27 4.50
C PRO A 700 -22.74 -0.39 3.47
N MET A 701 -23.59 0.65 3.39
CA MET A 701 -24.64 0.78 2.38
C MET A 701 -24.43 2.06 1.58
N ALA A 702 -23.80 1.92 0.42
CA ALA A 702 -23.56 3.02 -0.50
C ALA A 702 -24.88 3.46 -1.14
N THR A 703 -25.13 4.77 -1.14
CA THR A 703 -26.28 5.39 -1.79
C THR A 703 -25.80 6.58 -2.59
N TYR A 704 -26.57 6.98 -3.60
CA TYR A 704 -26.25 8.13 -4.43
C TYR A 704 -25.97 9.39 -3.60
N GLY A 705 -26.84 9.70 -2.63
CA GLY A 705 -26.69 10.89 -1.78
C GLY A 705 -25.44 10.86 -0.90
N LYS A 706 -25.13 9.73 -0.25
CA LYS A 706 -23.93 9.60 0.59
C LYS A 706 -22.64 9.77 -0.22
N LEU A 707 -22.52 9.05 -1.33
CA LEU A 707 -21.33 9.14 -2.18
C LEU A 707 -21.18 10.53 -2.78
N THR A 708 -22.27 11.13 -3.27
CA THR A 708 -22.26 12.51 -3.76
C THR A 708 -21.74 13.46 -2.68
N SER A 709 -22.28 13.40 -1.46
CA SER A 709 -21.81 14.27 -0.37
C SER A 709 -20.33 14.09 -0.02
N MET A 710 -19.81 12.87 -0.08
CA MET A 710 -18.41 12.57 0.23
C MET A 710 -17.47 13.06 -0.85
N HIS A 711 -17.81 12.86 -2.13
CA HIS A 711 -17.00 13.35 -3.25
C HIS A 711 -16.99 14.87 -3.31
N PHE A 712 -18.14 15.52 -3.12
CA PHE A 712 -18.20 16.99 -3.06
C PHE A 712 -17.42 17.53 -1.86
N PHE A 713 -17.53 16.90 -0.69
CA PHE A 713 -16.74 17.30 0.48
C PHE A 713 -15.23 17.20 0.21
N GLY A 714 -14.76 16.11 -0.41
CA GLY A 714 -13.35 15.96 -0.76
C GLY A 714 -12.86 17.00 -1.77
N TRP A 715 -13.65 17.22 -2.83
CA TRP A 715 -13.36 18.21 -3.87
C TRP A 715 -13.33 19.66 -3.34
N GLU A 716 -14.37 20.08 -2.61
CA GLU A 716 -14.49 21.45 -2.08
C GLU A 716 -13.38 21.80 -1.08
N ASN A 717 -12.83 20.79 -0.40
CA ASN A 717 -11.70 20.95 0.51
C ASN A 717 -10.34 20.70 -0.17
N GLY A 718 -10.33 20.54 -1.50
CA GLY A 718 -9.12 20.51 -2.31
C GLY A 718 -8.29 19.23 -2.17
N LEU A 719 -8.89 18.08 -1.88
CA LEU A 719 -8.17 16.81 -2.05
C LEU A 719 -7.68 16.67 -3.50
N LYS A 720 -6.52 16.05 -3.69
CA LYS A 720 -6.02 15.67 -5.03
C LYS A 720 -6.66 14.37 -5.50
N THR A 721 -6.63 13.35 -4.64
CA THR A 721 -7.37 12.09 -4.80
C THR A 721 -8.57 12.09 -3.87
N GLY A 722 -9.77 12.17 -4.44
CA GLY A 722 -11.02 12.10 -3.68
C GLY A 722 -11.37 10.67 -3.27
N MET A 723 -11.01 9.70 -4.11
CA MET A 723 -11.26 8.28 -3.85
C MET A 723 -10.30 7.39 -4.64
N TYR A 724 -9.65 6.46 -3.93
CA TYR A 724 -9.01 5.29 -4.49
C TYR A 724 -10.08 4.21 -4.73
N TYR A 725 -10.32 3.27 -3.80
CA TYR A 725 -11.46 2.36 -3.89
C TYR A 725 -12.65 2.83 -3.06
N LEU A 726 -13.85 2.57 -3.59
CA LEU A 726 -15.03 2.41 -2.76
C LEU A 726 -15.10 0.96 -2.24
N ARG A 727 -15.21 0.81 -0.92
CA ARG A 727 -15.41 -0.47 -0.23
C ARG A 727 -16.82 -0.49 0.36
N THR A 728 -17.61 -1.48 -0.01
CA THR A 728 -18.97 -1.70 0.50
C THR A 728 -19.09 -3.04 1.22
N LYS A 729 -20.12 -3.20 2.06
CA LYS A 729 -20.49 -4.50 2.63
C LYS A 729 -21.72 -5.06 1.88
N PRO A 730 -21.79 -6.37 1.62
CA PRO A 730 -23.02 -6.98 1.13
C PRO A 730 -24.19 -6.76 2.10
N ILE A 731 -25.40 -6.52 1.58
CA ILE A 731 -26.61 -6.28 2.39
C ILE A 731 -27.05 -7.56 3.14
N SER A 732 -26.71 -8.75 2.63
CA SER A 732 -27.06 -10.04 3.23
C SER A 732 -25.83 -10.83 3.68
N SER A 733 -25.37 -10.59 4.91
CA SER A 733 -24.73 -11.68 5.67
C SER A 733 -25.86 -12.54 6.23
N ALA A 734 -26.44 -13.41 5.41
CA ALA A 734 -27.42 -14.41 5.85
C ALA A 734 -26.85 -15.17 7.06
N THR A 735 -27.71 -15.39 8.05
CA THR A 735 -27.47 -16.03 9.35
C THR A 735 -26.32 -17.03 9.29
N LYS A 736 -25.19 -16.68 9.92
CA LYS A 736 -24.02 -17.56 9.97
C LYS A 736 -24.25 -18.58 11.07
N PHE A 737 -24.12 -19.85 10.74
CA PHE A 737 -24.08 -20.95 11.70
C PHE A 737 -22.88 -20.76 12.64
N THR A 738 -23.07 -20.10 13.78
CA THR A 738 -22.23 -20.33 14.95
C THR A 738 -22.80 -21.54 15.69
N VAL A 739 -21.92 -22.46 16.08
CA VAL A 739 -22.28 -23.63 16.87
C VAL A 739 -22.84 -23.15 18.22
N ASP A 740 -24.04 -23.66 18.54
CA ASP A 740 -24.88 -23.44 19.73
C ASP A 740 -25.40 -22.02 20.04
N GLU A 741 -26.58 -21.73 19.50
CA GLU A 741 -27.44 -20.60 19.93
C GLU A 741 -28.02 -20.81 21.35
N GLU A 742 -28.13 -22.05 21.83
CA GLU A 742 -28.71 -22.38 23.14
C GLU A 742 -27.82 -21.92 24.32
N MET A 743 -26.50 -22.10 24.23
CA MET A 743 -25.56 -21.70 25.30
C MET A 743 -25.51 -20.17 25.52
N ILE A 744 -25.86 -19.38 24.50
CA ILE A 744 -25.82 -17.90 24.56
C ILE A 744 -27.11 -17.33 25.17
N ASN A 745 -28.24 -18.03 25.04
CA ASN A 745 -29.49 -17.60 25.67
C ASN A 745 -29.46 -17.78 27.19
N GLU A 746 -28.70 -18.76 27.70
CA GLU A 746 -28.49 -18.96 29.14
C GLU A 746 -27.66 -17.82 29.77
N SER A 747 -26.64 -17.29 29.07
CA SER A 747 -25.82 -16.19 29.60
C SER A 747 -26.54 -14.83 29.63
N LYS A 748 -27.57 -14.63 28.80
CA LYS A 748 -28.45 -13.45 28.87
C LYS A 748 -29.43 -13.49 30.05
N GLN A 749 -29.78 -14.68 30.55
CA GLN A 749 -30.69 -14.83 31.69
C GLN A 749 -29.96 -14.68 33.04
N SER A 750 -28.67 -14.97 33.14
CA SER A 750 -27.92 -14.91 34.40
C SER A 750 -27.55 -13.49 34.88
N CYS A 751 -27.84 -12.44 34.09
CA CYS A 751 -27.59 -11.03 34.43
C CYS A 751 -28.84 -10.24 34.87
N LYS A 752 -29.88 -10.89 35.39
CA LYS A 752 -30.97 -10.20 36.12
C LYS A 752 -30.85 -10.48 37.62
N ILE A 753 -30.35 -9.49 38.35
CA ILE A 753 -30.37 -9.46 39.82
C ILE A 753 -31.77 -9.02 40.27
N GLY A 754 -32.44 -9.85 41.07
CA GLY A 754 -33.56 -9.46 41.92
C GLY A 754 -34.80 -10.34 41.77
N GLU A 755 -34.93 -11.37 42.62
CA GLU A 755 -36.14 -11.78 43.37
C GLU A 755 -35.86 -13.06 44.21
N PRO A 756 -36.62 -13.32 45.31
CA PRO A 756 -36.20 -14.18 46.42
C PRO A 756 -36.41 -15.68 46.15
N CYS A 757 -35.52 -16.49 46.74
CA CYS A 757 -35.58 -17.94 46.76
C CYS A 757 -36.66 -18.44 47.73
N ASP A 758 -37.78 -18.92 47.19
CA ASP A 758 -38.73 -19.79 47.90
C ASP A 758 -38.60 -21.21 47.35
N SER A 759 -37.92 -22.09 48.09
CA SER A 759 -38.27 -23.52 48.22
C SER A 759 -37.22 -24.26 49.06
N CYS A 760 -37.35 -24.12 50.38
CA CYS A 760 -37.10 -25.24 51.28
C CYS A 760 -38.44 -25.94 51.51
N GLY A 761 -38.53 -27.25 51.23
CA GLY A 761 -39.68 -28.05 51.64
C GLY A 761 -39.94 -29.31 50.82
N SER A 762 -39.40 -30.43 51.31
CA SER A 762 -39.83 -31.85 51.22
C SER A 762 -38.69 -32.77 50.80
#